data_AF-A0A6J4TGB9-F1
#
_entry.id   AF-A0A6J4TGB9-F1
#
_cell.length_a   1.000
_cell.length_b   1.000
_cell.length_c   1.000
_cell.angle_alpha   90.00
_cell.angle_beta   90.00
_cell.angle_gamma   90.00
#
_symmetry.space_group_name_H-M   'P 1'
#
loop_
_entity.id
_entity.type
_entity.pdbx_description
1 polymer ?
#
loop_
_entity_poly.entity_id
_entity_poly.type
_entity_poly.pdbx_seq_one_letter_code
_entity_poly.pdbx_strand_id
1 'polypeptide(L)'
;MDIWSWVNETEADLRENGHGRLADLMDRLPHVVLDDQNDEVEAMVPEALGLARSLDLPWVEVFVRHWQHQALGGGFATLADAIDLLDFSHGEKAAGCPQSICVVQDVARAYQGADGPGFAQDRLDVAEETLGRIDPTWPCFACISGERATALIDAGRPDEVAGFIAGQRAAAASIGADAPDNLEVNEASALLALGRPADALATLEEADRKYPDRESTFSRSRRLHKALALVELGRHDEARAMLLDVELVAREPNYVQRWAACVAQLVAAGAYENDWRLGSSLERMLARLVDRGMAWDAVLTAAVHGDLALRRGAPSTARHALDVLRTQAARLRDPARAGERIAALEAAIAAHPARGDDLPATAEQLLSELDAEEAPDPEAFTERLARARERWPDDEDIAGTLAGALETLGRPDDATAVLREFAEAHLDDFAAQVTYGFALMSDGALAAAEEVATGLDARSPADAAWLRANLAMNAGDFRAAATHGARVVELDAESDNARRLLAHAYEQLGDYERALEQVEAVIARADDADDVSSDHWRRILHATALGRWEVVRSSSAAVGIELDDESGPIEEDWGMVRLRFDARELSWAVRTGPVTAEVWSVDGPGAAVEHARDRVLFDPRAVDPGDDDLPPLFRVIDVTEPGGMRAYALDGFHPGDEAWQALADVLRDEGWAVERRSPDEYRLYEEDDEDEEGQGPGLYAFVAVPAAVDDAAAHRRLTDLTNCWPQPFTWLGLAEAAGDEATAAEHRELAERYALY
;
A
#
# COMPACT_ATOMS: atom_id res chain seq x y z
N MET A 1 -29.98 17.84 -6.96
CA MET A 1 -28.76 18.67 -6.76
C MET A 1 -27.61 17.76 -7.09
N ASP A 2 -26.77 18.12 -8.06
CA ASP A 2 -25.71 17.25 -8.54
C ASP A 2 -24.38 17.61 -7.87
N ILE A 3 -23.91 16.72 -6.99
CA ILE A 3 -22.64 16.90 -6.26
C ILE A 3 -21.46 16.85 -7.23
N TRP A 4 -21.50 15.99 -8.24
CA TRP A 4 -20.39 15.77 -9.16
C TRP A 4 -20.25 16.88 -10.17
N SER A 5 -21.36 17.41 -10.68
CA SER A 5 -21.34 18.65 -11.49
C SER A 5 -20.58 19.77 -10.76
N TRP A 6 -20.82 19.90 -9.46
CA TRP A 6 -20.20 20.95 -8.67
C TRP A 6 -18.72 20.67 -8.31
N VAL A 7 -18.37 19.40 -8.05
CA VAL A 7 -16.96 18.98 -7.89
C VAL A 7 -16.18 19.33 -9.16
N ASN A 8 -16.70 18.95 -10.33
CA ASN A 8 -16.09 19.24 -11.63
C ASN A 8 -15.92 20.74 -11.88
N GLU A 9 -16.97 21.54 -11.58
CA GLU A 9 -16.91 23.00 -11.68
C GLU A 9 -15.81 23.58 -10.79
N THR A 10 -15.67 23.08 -9.57
CA THR A 10 -14.59 23.56 -8.72
C THR A 10 -13.23 23.16 -9.24
N GLU A 11 -13.05 21.90 -9.63
CA GLU A 11 -11.75 21.45 -10.10
C GLU A 11 -11.27 22.30 -11.30
N ALA A 12 -12.20 22.67 -12.18
CA ALA A 12 -11.94 23.65 -13.23
C ALA A 12 -11.54 25.02 -12.65
N ASP A 13 -12.31 25.58 -11.71
CA ASP A 13 -11.98 26.85 -11.05
C ASP A 13 -10.59 26.82 -10.36
N LEU A 14 -10.24 25.73 -9.68
CA LEU A 14 -8.94 25.55 -9.03
C LEU A 14 -7.81 25.53 -10.06
N ARG A 15 -7.98 24.82 -11.18
CA ARG A 15 -7.00 24.79 -12.28
C ARG A 15 -6.81 26.17 -12.89
N GLU A 16 -7.90 26.87 -13.19
CA GLU A 16 -7.87 28.24 -13.74
C GLU A 16 -7.16 29.25 -12.82
N ASN A 17 -7.28 29.08 -11.50
CA ASN A 17 -6.66 29.97 -10.51
C ASN A 17 -5.26 29.52 -10.06
N GLY A 18 -4.63 28.55 -10.74
CA GLY A 18 -3.25 28.12 -10.46
C GLY A 18 -3.11 27.17 -9.27
N HIS A 19 -4.21 26.52 -8.86
CA HIS A 19 -4.27 25.53 -7.79
C HIS A 19 -4.46 24.10 -8.32
N GLY A 20 -3.87 23.79 -9.48
CA GLY A 20 -4.01 22.50 -10.17
C GLY A 20 -3.70 21.29 -9.28
N ARG A 21 -2.71 21.39 -8.39
CA ARG A 21 -2.40 20.30 -7.44
C ARG A 21 -3.59 19.92 -6.54
N LEU A 22 -4.34 20.88 -6.03
CA LEU A 22 -5.51 20.59 -5.19
C LEU A 22 -6.64 19.97 -6.03
N ALA A 23 -6.82 20.44 -7.27
CA ALA A 23 -7.79 19.84 -8.20
C ALA A 23 -7.45 18.37 -8.50
N ASP A 24 -6.17 18.06 -8.74
CA ASP A 24 -5.73 16.69 -9.03
C ASP A 24 -5.87 15.77 -7.81
N LEU A 25 -5.64 16.30 -6.60
CA LEU A 25 -5.89 15.56 -5.36
C LEU A 25 -7.39 15.30 -5.16
N MET A 26 -8.27 16.26 -5.50
CA MET A 26 -9.72 16.11 -5.43
C MET A 26 -10.24 15.07 -6.41
N ASP A 27 -9.80 15.12 -7.67
CA ASP A 27 -10.18 14.17 -8.72
C ASP A 27 -9.76 12.74 -8.37
N ARG A 28 -8.50 12.56 -7.93
CA ARG A 28 -7.95 11.23 -7.64
C ARG A 28 -8.51 10.59 -6.37
N LEU A 29 -8.82 11.37 -5.32
CA LEU A 29 -9.14 10.86 -3.99
C LEU A 29 -10.32 9.86 -3.98
N PRO A 30 -11.48 10.13 -4.62
CA PRO A 30 -12.57 9.15 -4.73
C PRO A 30 -12.14 7.82 -5.35
N HIS A 31 -11.32 7.86 -6.40
CA HIS A 31 -10.89 6.66 -7.13
C HIS A 31 -10.00 5.77 -6.27
N VAL A 32 -9.01 6.35 -5.58
CA VAL A 32 -8.12 5.58 -4.70
C VAL A 32 -8.87 4.98 -3.51
N VAL A 33 -9.90 5.67 -3.00
CA VAL A 33 -10.78 5.12 -1.94
C VAL A 33 -11.61 3.94 -2.48
N LEU A 34 -12.21 4.07 -3.67
CA LEU A 34 -13.02 3.01 -4.28
C LEU A 34 -12.21 1.78 -4.70
N ASP A 35 -10.91 1.95 -4.95
CA ASP A 35 -9.98 0.86 -5.29
C ASP A 35 -9.33 0.23 -4.03
N ASP A 36 -9.71 0.65 -2.82
CA ASP A 36 -9.12 0.27 -1.51
C ASP A 36 -7.60 0.55 -1.42
N GLN A 37 -7.13 1.65 -2.00
CA GLN A 37 -5.73 2.09 -1.95
C GLN A 37 -5.48 3.01 -0.74
N ASN A 38 -5.76 2.50 0.46
CA ASN A 38 -5.77 3.29 1.70
C ASN A 38 -4.41 3.93 2.04
N ASP A 39 -3.29 3.29 1.70
CA ASP A 39 -1.96 3.87 1.90
C ASP A 39 -1.78 5.16 1.08
N GLU A 40 -2.37 5.23 -0.13
CA GLU A 40 -2.38 6.46 -0.92
C GLU A 40 -3.27 7.53 -0.31
N VAL A 41 -4.42 7.14 0.24
CA VAL A 41 -5.32 8.06 0.95
C VAL A 41 -4.60 8.69 2.15
N GLU A 42 -3.92 7.87 2.96
CA GLU A 42 -3.14 8.33 4.13
C GLU A 42 -2.03 9.31 3.72
N ALA A 43 -1.41 9.13 2.55
CA ALA A 43 -0.41 10.04 2.01
C ALA A 43 -1.00 11.35 1.45
N MET A 44 -2.14 11.27 0.75
CA MET A 44 -2.74 12.41 0.03
C MET A 44 -3.53 13.37 0.92
N VAL A 45 -4.23 12.84 1.94
CA VAL A 45 -5.17 13.62 2.75
C VAL A 45 -4.50 14.78 3.50
N PRO A 46 -3.34 14.62 4.17
CA PRO A 46 -2.69 15.73 4.87
C PRO A 46 -2.34 16.90 3.94
N GLU A 47 -1.86 16.61 2.73
CA GLU A 47 -1.55 17.62 1.71
C GLU A 47 -2.83 18.34 1.26
N ALA A 48 -3.86 17.57 0.88
CA ALA A 48 -5.13 18.10 0.41
C ALA A 48 -5.80 19.01 1.46
N LEU A 49 -5.82 18.58 2.73
CA LEU A 49 -6.35 19.39 3.84
C LEU A 49 -5.52 20.66 4.08
N GLY A 50 -4.19 20.55 4.01
CA GLY A 50 -3.29 21.70 4.14
C GLY A 50 -3.57 22.76 3.07
N LEU A 51 -3.70 22.34 1.82
CA LEU A 51 -4.02 23.21 0.69
C LEU A 51 -5.43 23.82 0.84
N ALA A 52 -6.45 23.01 1.09
CA ALA A 52 -7.83 23.48 1.27
C ALA A 52 -7.95 24.54 2.38
N ARG A 53 -7.29 24.33 3.52
CA ARG A 53 -7.28 25.28 4.64
C ARG A 53 -6.51 26.56 4.33
N SER A 54 -5.41 26.46 3.59
CA SER A 54 -4.61 27.63 3.18
C SER A 54 -5.39 28.57 2.25
N LEU A 55 -6.30 28.01 1.46
CA LEU A 55 -7.18 28.73 0.54
C LEU A 55 -8.53 29.15 1.17
N ASP A 56 -8.76 28.85 2.46
CA ASP A 56 -10.03 29.04 3.17
C ASP A 56 -11.23 28.46 2.37
N LEU A 57 -11.05 27.22 1.89
CA LEU A 57 -12.06 26.44 1.15
C LEU A 57 -12.71 25.39 2.09
N PRO A 58 -13.64 25.80 2.99
CA PRO A 58 -14.20 24.92 4.03
C PRO A 58 -14.95 23.72 3.46
N TRP A 59 -15.47 23.84 2.26
CA TRP A 59 -16.18 22.76 1.62
C TRP A 59 -15.22 21.71 1.03
N VAL A 60 -14.03 22.11 0.54
CA VAL A 60 -13.02 21.15 0.05
C VAL A 60 -12.52 20.35 1.24
N GLU A 61 -12.42 20.99 2.40
CA GLU A 61 -12.18 20.29 3.66
C GLU A 61 -13.28 19.28 3.99
N VAL A 62 -14.57 19.59 3.79
CA VAL A 62 -15.65 18.59 3.93
C VAL A 62 -15.48 17.43 2.94
N PHE A 63 -15.20 17.72 1.66
CA PHE A 63 -14.99 16.70 0.62
C PHE A 63 -13.84 15.76 1.00
N VAL A 64 -12.67 16.30 1.33
CA VAL A 64 -11.47 15.52 1.65
C VAL A 64 -11.68 14.69 2.92
N ARG A 65 -12.27 15.29 3.98
CA ARG A 65 -12.54 14.56 5.23
C ARG A 65 -13.58 13.47 5.03
N HIS A 66 -14.62 13.68 4.23
CA HIS A 66 -15.61 12.64 3.91
C HIS A 66 -14.95 11.43 3.26
N TRP A 67 -14.14 11.64 2.21
CA TRP A 67 -13.45 10.54 1.53
C TRP A 67 -12.40 9.86 2.41
N GLN A 68 -11.73 10.60 3.29
CA GLN A 68 -10.91 10.02 4.34
C GLN A 68 -11.74 9.08 5.24
N HIS A 69 -12.93 9.50 5.68
CA HIS A 69 -13.81 8.64 6.50
C HIS A 69 -14.30 7.40 5.74
N GLN A 70 -14.55 7.50 4.44
CA GLN A 70 -14.92 6.35 3.61
C GLN A 70 -13.79 5.30 3.58
N ALA A 71 -12.53 5.73 3.41
CA ALA A 71 -11.34 4.86 3.50
C ALA A 71 -11.15 4.24 4.89
N LEU A 72 -11.41 5.01 5.96
CA LEU A 72 -11.16 4.52 7.32
C LEU A 72 -12.08 3.38 7.77
N GLY A 73 -13.26 3.21 7.15
CA GLY A 73 -14.17 2.09 7.40
C GLY A 73 -15.01 2.17 8.68
N GLY A 74 -14.86 3.22 9.49
CA GLY A 74 -15.63 3.44 10.73
C GLY A 74 -14.93 2.92 12.00
N GLY A 75 -15.70 2.67 13.06
CA GLY A 75 -15.16 2.22 14.36
C GLY A 75 -15.05 3.33 15.40
N PHE A 76 -14.84 2.94 16.67
CA PHE A 76 -14.70 3.89 17.79
C PHE A 76 -13.55 4.89 17.59
N ALA A 77 -12.50 4.52 16.86
CA ALA A 77 -11.38 5.43 16.57
C ALA A 77 -11.79 6.61 15.68
N THR A 78 -12.79 6.43 14.81
CA THR A 78 -13.24 7.46 13.86
C THR A 78 -14.43 8.27 14.36
N LEU A 79 -15.06 7.83 15.46
CA LEU A 79 -16.36 8.35 15.89
C LEU A 79 -16.31 9.83 16.29
N ALA A 80 -15.28 10.23 17.05
CA ALA A 80 -15.13 11.62 17.46
C ALA A 80 -14.95 12.55 16.25
N ASP A 81 -14.09 12.16 15.31
CA ASP A 81 -13.81 12.94 14.10
C ASP A 81 -15.01 13.00 13.14
N ALA A 82 -15.81 11.94 13.05
CA ALA A 82 -17.03 11.91 12.25
C ALA A 82 -18.10 12.86 12.83
N ILE A 83 -18.24 12.92 14.16
CA ILE A 83 -19.14 13.88 14.83
C ILE A 83 -18.63 15.30 14.63
N ASP A 84 -17.33 15.54 14.79
CA ASP A 84 -16.73 16.85 14.52
C ASP A 84 -16.96 17.30 13.07
N LEU A 85 -16.80 16.39 12.10
CA LEU A 85 -17.07 16.67 10.69
C LEU A 85 -18.56 17.00 10.46
N LEU A 86 -19.47 16.28 11.13
CA LEU A 86 -20.91 16.54 11.04
C LEU A 86 -21.24 17.95 11.54
N ASP A 87 -20.69 18.34 12.70
CA ASP A 87 -20.87 19.68 13.26
C ASP A 87 -20.26 20.75 12.34
N PHE A 88 -19.05 20.51 11.82
CA PHE A 88 -18.38 21.40 10.88
C PHE A 88 -19.19 21.60 9.60
N SER A 89 -19.72 20.52 9.02
CA SER A 89 -20.50 20.57 7.77
C SER A 89 -21.82 21.34 7.90
N HIS A 90 -22.38 21.44 9.11
CA HIS A 90 -23.59 22.20 9.42
C HIS A 90 -23.30 23.63 9.89
N GLY A 91 -22.03 24.01 10.05
CA GLY A 91 -21.62 25.35 10.45
C GLY A 91 -21.84 26.40 9.35
N GLU A 92 -21.85 27.69 9.74
CA GLU A 92 -22.09 28.82 8.82
C GLU A 92 -21.13 28.84 7.62
N LYS A 93 -19.87 28.40 7.81
CA LYS A 93 -18.86 28.35 6.76
C LYS A 93 -19.11 27.29 5.68
N ALA A 94 -19.81 26.21 6.01
CA ALA A 94 -20.05 25.06 5.13
C ALA A 94 -21.52 24.91 4.72
N ALA A 95 -22.41 25.80 5.16
CA ALA A 95 -23.86 25.70 4.99
C ALA A 95 -24.36 25.59 3.54
N GLY A 96 -23.54 25.98 2.55
CA GLY A 96 -23.84 25.84 1.12
C GLY A 96 -23.26 24.59 0.46
N CYS A 97 -22.52 23.74 1.19
CA CYS A 97 -21.85 22.56 0.63
C CYS A 97 -22.85 21.45 0.29
N PRO A 98 -23.01 21.04 -0.98
CA PRO A 98 -23.91 19.95 -1.36
C PRO A 98 -23.56 18.62 -0.69
N GLN A 99 -22.27 18.38 -0.45
CA GLN A 99 -21.77 17.12 0.14
C GLN A 99 -21.91 17.06 1.66
N SER A 100 -22.33 18.14 2.34
CA SER A 100 -22.61 18.12 3.79
C SER A 100 -23.56 16.99 4.18
N ILE A 101 -24.50 16.61 3.29
CA ILE A 101 -25.43 15.52 3.53
C ILE A 101 -24.75 14.14 3.58
N CYS A 102 -23.65 13.97 2.84
CA CYS A 102 -22.90 12.71 2.80
C CYS A 102 -22.12 12.47 4.11
N VAL A 103 -21.84 13.52 4.91
CA VAL A 103 -21.21 13.39 6.24
C VAL A 103 -22.06 12.59 7.22
N VAL A 104 -23.38 12.57 7.01
CA VAL A 104 -24.28 11.71 7.79
C VAL A 104 -23.92 10.22 7.62
N GLN A 105 -23.48 9.84 6.43
CA GLN A 105 -22.99 8.49 6.17
C GLN A 105 -21.76 8.17 7.01
N ASP A 106 -20.84 9.11 7.17
CA ASP A 106 -19.60 8.92 7.94
C ASP A 106 -19.91 8.61 9.41
N VAL A 107 -20.89 9.30 10.00
CA VAL A 107 -21.39 9.01 11.35
C VAL A 107 -22.08 7.65 11.41
N ALA A 108 -22.93 7.31 10.44
CA ALA A 108 -23.60 6.02 10.38
C ALA A 108 -22.60 4.84 10.28
N ARG A 109 -21.52 5.00 9.51
CA ARG A 109 -20.43 4.04 9.36
C ARG A 109 -19.56 3.96 10.61
N ALA A 110 -19.24 5.09 11.24
CA ALA A 110 -18.52 5.11 12.51
C ALA A 110 -19.27 4.31 13.59
N TYR A 111 -20.59 4.53 13.71
CA TYR A 111 -21.46 3.74 14.58
C TYR A 111 -21.52 2.27 14.19
N GLN A 112 -21.61 1.96 12.89
CA GLN A 112 -21.63 0.58 12.40
C GLN A 112 -20.37 -0.17 12.83
N GLY A 113 -19.20 0.38 12.51
CA GLY A 113 -17.93 -0.24 12.84
C GLY A 113 -17.74 -0.38 14.34
N ALA A 114 -18.13 0.63 15.14
CA ALA A 114 -17.92 0.63 16.59
C ALA A 114 -18.68 -0.50 17.29
N ASP A 115 -20.02 -0.48 17.19
CA ASP A 115 -20.90 -1.50 17.75
C ASP A 115 -22.23 -1.49 16.95
N GLY A 116 -22.20 -2.00 15.72
CA GLY A 116 -23.32 -1.95 14.78
C GLY A 116 -24.69 -2.28 15.42
N PRO A 117 -24.85 -3.43 16.09
CA PRO A 117 -26.09 -3.76 16.79
C PRO A 117 -26.41 -2.84 17.98
N GLY A 118 -25.41 -2.33 18.70
CA GLY A 118 -25.62 -1.39 19.81
C GLY A 118 -26.01 0.02 19.38
N PHE A 119 -25.65 0.42 18.16
CA PHE A 119 -26.00 1.71 17.56
C PHE A 119 -27.08 1.60 16.47
N ALA A 120 -27.69 0.42 16.31
CA ALA A 120 -28.63 0.18 15.20
C ALA A 120 -29.78 1.19 15.20
N GLN A 121 -30.33 1.55 16.36
CA GLN A 121 -31.40 2.55 16.44
C GLN A 121 -30.90 3.96 16.08
N ASP A 122 -29.74 4.40 16.60
CA ASP A 122 -29.16 5.71 16.26
C ASP A 122 -28.92 5.84 14.75
N ARG A 123 -28.45 4.75 14.12
CA ARG A 123 -28.23 4.68 12.66
C ARG A 123 -29.54 4.73 11.87
N LEU A 124 -30.58 4.04 12.34
CA LEU A 124 -31.91 4.11 11.73
C LEU A 124 -32.48 5.53 11.81
N ASP A 125 -32.41 6.17 12.98
CA ASP A 125 -32.94 7.52 13.20
C ASP A 125 -32.26 8.55 12.29
N VAL A 126 -30.93 8.52 12.24
CA VAL A 126 -30.12 9.44 11.44
C VAL A 126 -30.32 9.23 9.93
N ALA A 127 -30.41 7.98 9.47
CA ALA A 127 -30.68 7.69 8.07
C ALA A 127 -32.12 8.07 7.67
N GLU A 128 -33.11 7.86 8.55
CA GLU A 128 -34.51 8.23 8.31
C GLU A 128 -34.71 9.75 8.24
N GLU A 129 -34.09 10.51 9.14
CA GLU A 129 -34.09 11.97 9.08
C GLU A 129 -33.54 12.47 7.73
N THR A 130 -32.41 11.90 7.31
CA THR A 130 -31.71 12.30 6.09
C THR A 130 -32.50 11.95 4.84
N LEU A 131 -33.02 10.72 4.74
CA LEU A 131 -33.89 10.30 3.64
C LEU A 131 -35.20 11.08 3.58
N GLY A 132 -35.63 11.70 4.69
CA GLY A 132 -36.76 12.64 4.69
C GLY A 132 -36.45 13.99 4.03
N ARG A 133 -35.18 14.32 3.82
CA ARG A 133 -34.69 15.60 3.26
C ARG A 133 -34.20 15.50 1.83
N ILE A 134 -33.85 14.31 1.37
CA ILE A 134 -33.33 14.04 0.01
C ILE A 134 -34.27 13.13 -0.78
N ASP A 135 -34.08 13.07 -2.08
CA ASP A 135 -34.79 12.20 -3.00
C ASP A 135 -33.81 11.52 -3.98
N PRO A 136 -34.26 10.61 -4.86
CA PRO A 136 -33.36 9.88 -5.77
C PRO A 136 -32.57 10.74 -6.76
N THR A 137 -32.83 12.06 -6.86
CA THR A 137 -31.98 12.97 -7.66
C THR A 137 -30.68 13.35 -6.97
N TRP A 138 -30.47 12.93 -5.72
CA TRP A 138 -29.25 13.16 -4.95
C TRP A 138 -28.33 11.94 -5.01
N PRO A 139 -27.04 12.10 -5.36
CA PRO A 139 -26.10 10.97 -5.37
C PRO A 139 -26.01 10.21 -4.04
N CYS A 140 -26.07 10.90 -2.90
CA CYS A 140 -26.02 10.26 -1.57
C CYS A 140 -27.28 9.42 -1.24
N PHE A 141 -28.36 9.47 -2.04
CA PHE A 141 -29.62 8.74 -1.76
C PHE A 141 -29.42 7.22 -1.67
N ALA A 142 -28.64 6.65 -2.59
CA ALA A 142 -28.32 5.23 -2.59
C ALA A 142 -27.48 4.85 -1.36
N CYS A 143 -26.46 5.64 -1.04
CA CYS A 143 -25.59 5.42 0.11
C CYS A 143 -26.35 5.43 1.43
N ILE A 144 -27.16 6.47 1.70
CA ILE A 144 -27.94 6.57 2.93
C ILE A 144 -29.02 5.47 2.99
N SER A 145 -29.58 5.07 1.85
CA SER A 145 -30.47 3.90 1.78
C SER A 145 -29.74 2.62 2.20
N GLY A 146 -28.50 2.44 1.74
CA GLY A 146 -27.62 1.34 2.16
C GLY A 146 -27.37 1.33 3.68
N GLU A 147 -27.08 2.50 4.27
CA GLU A 147 -26.88 2.63 5.73
C GLU A 147 -28.12 2.24 6.53
N ARG A 148 -29.31 2.66 6.07
CA ARG A 148 -30.57 2.25 6.70
C ARG A 148 -30.79 0.74 6.57
N ALA A 149 -30.50 0.17 5.41
CA ALA A 149 -30.68 -1.26 5.17
C ALA A 149 -29.76 -2.10 6.07
N THR A 150 -28.48 -1.73 6.24
CA THR A 150 -27.59 -2.42 7.18
C THR A 150 -28.03 -2.22 8.64
N ALA A 151 -28.50 -1.03 9.01
CA ALA A 151 -29.01 -0.78 10.36
C ALA A 151 -30.26 -1.62 10.69
N LEU A 152 -31.13 -1.90 9.72
CA LEU A 152 -32.25 -2.85 9.90
C LEU A 152 -31.76 -4.27 10.19
N ILE A 153 -30.70 -4.73 9.51
CA ILE A 153 -30.10 -6.05 9.76
C ILE A 153 -29.52 -6.09 11.17
N ASP A 154 -28.75 -5.08 11.56
CA ASP A 154 -28.14 -4.98 12.90
C ASP A 154 -29.19 -4.85 14.02
N ALA A 155 -30.36 -4.27 13.73
CA ALA A 155 -31.51 -4.22 14.63
C ALA A 155 -32.28 -5.56 14.72
N GLY A 156 -31.84 -6.60 14.01
CA GLY A 156 -32.52 -7.90 13.99
C GLY A 156 -33.82 -7.89 13.18
N ARG A 157 -33.95 -7.01 12.19
CA ARG A 157 -35.13 -6.85 11.31
C ARG A 157 -34.80 -7.08 9.82
N PRO A 158 -34.09 -8.17 9.45
CA PRO A 158 -33.69 -8.41 8.06
C PRO A 158 -34.89 -8.65 7.11
N ASP A 159 -36.04 -9.06 7.64
CA ASP A 159 -37.27 -9.27 6.87
C ASP A 159 -37.86 -7.97 6.29
N GLU A 160 -37.55 -6.82 6.89
CA GLU A 160 -38.04 -5.51 6.42
C GLU A 160 -37.21 -4.94 5.26
N VAL A 161 -35.97 -5.42 5.08
CA VAL A 161 -35.00 -4.85 4.12
C VAL A 161 -35.49 -4.94 2.68
N ALA A 162 -36.03 -6.09 2.26
CA ALA A 162 -36.51 -6.29 0.89
C ALA A 162 -37.65 -5.32 0.55
N GLY A 163 -38.59 -5.12 1.48
CA GLY A 163 -39.69 -4.16 1.32
C GLY A 163 -39.19 -2.72 1.26
N PHE A 164 -38.22 -2.37 2.10
CA PHE A 164 -37.59 -1.06 2.11
C PHE A 164 -36.86 -0.76 0.78
N ILE A 165 -35.99 -1.66 0.31
CA ILE A 165 -35.24 -1.51 -0.95
C ILE A 165 -36.20 -1.41 -2.14
N ALA A 166 -37.24 -2.25 -2.19
CA ALA A 166 -38.28 -2.14 -3.22
C ALA A 166 -38.97 -0.78 -3.21
N GLY A 167 -39.21 -0.20 -2.03
CA GLY A 167 -39.71 1.16 -1.87
C GLY A 167 -38.76 2.23 -2.42
N GLN A 168 -37.46 2.11 -2.18
CA GLN A 168 -36.46 3.04 -2.72
C GLN A 168 -36.39 2.97 -4.26
N ARG A 169 -36.38 1.77 -4.83
CA ARG A 169 -36.44 1.55 -6.28
C ARG A 169 -37.71 2.14 -6.89
N ALA A 170 -38.86 2.00 -6.23
CA ALA A 170 -40.12 2.59 -6.67
C ALA A 170 -40.12 4.12 -6.60
N ALA A 171 -39.49 4.71 -5.57
CA ALA A 171 -39.34 6.15 -5.45
C ALA A 171 -38.52 6.72 -6.62
N ALA A 172 -37.39 6.10 -6.97
CA ALA A 172 -36.57 6.49 -8.13
C ALA A 172 -37.36 6.40 -9.45
N ALA A 173 -38.02 5.27 -9.68
CA ALA A 173 -38.84 5.07 -10.87
C ALA A 173 -39.97 6.10 -10.99
N SER A 174 -40.55 6.57 -9.88
CA SER A 174 -41.67 7.52 -9.89
C SER A 174 -41.31 8.90 -10.45
N ILE A 175 -40.02 9.25 -10.41
CA ILE A 175 -39.49 10.51 -10.95
C ILE A 175 -38.63 10.32 -12.19
N GLY A 176 -38.55 9.08 -12.72
CA GLY A 176 -37.72 8.75 -13.87
C GLY A 176 -36.22 8.80 -13.61
N ALA A 177 -35.80 8.71 -12.34
CA ALA A 177 -34.40 8.57 -11.96
C ALA A 177 -33.95 7.12 -12.05
N ASP A 178 -32.65 6.90 -12.18
CA ASP A 178 -32.05 5.57 -12.12
C ASP A 178 -32.30 4.92 -10.76
N ALA A 179 -32.46 3.60 -10.78
CA ALA A 179 -32.62 2.84 -9.55
C ALA A 179 -31.37 3.04 -8.67
N PRO A 180 -31.52 3.10 -7.33
CA PRO A 180 -30.37 3.25 -6.46
C PRO A 180 -29.41 2.07 -6.69
N ASP A 181 -28.18 2.39 -7.13
CA ASP A 181 -27.13 1.41 -7.35
C ASP A 181 -26.59 0.87 -6.00
N ASN A 182 -25.99 -0.31 -6.03
CA ASN A 182 -25.26 -0.92 -4.91
C ASN A 182 -26.08 -1.36 -3.67
N LEU A 183 -27.41 -1.49 -3.79
CA LEU A 183 -28.24 -2.04 -2.70
C LEU A 183 -28.31 -3.58 -2.69
N GLU A 184 -27.76 -4.24 -3.71
CA GLU A 184 -27.82 -5.69 -3.89
C GLU A 184 -27.05 -6.45 -2.80
N VAL A 185 -25.95 -5.87 -2.31
CA VAL A 185 -25.18 -6.43 -1.19
C VAL A 185 -26.00 -6.41 0.11
N ASN A 186 -26.75 -5.33 0.35
CA ASN A 186 -27.64 -5.22 1.52
C ASN A 186 -28.79 -6.22 1.42
N GLU A 187 -29.39 -6.34 0.24
CA GLU A 187 -30.44 -7.32 -0.05
C GLU A 187 -29.94 -8.75 0.17
N ALA A 188 -28.76 -9.09 -0.37
CA ALA A 188 -28.12 -10.38 -0.17
C ALA A 188 -27.77 -10.65 1.30
N SER A 189 -27.27 -9.65 2.03
CA SER A 189 -26.98 -9.76 3.47
C SER A 189 -28.24 -10.08 4.28
N ALA A 190 -29.36 -9.41 3.98
CA ALA A 190 -30.63 -9.70 4.62
C ALA A 190 -31.14 -11.10 4.28
N LEU A 191 -30.99 -11.56 3.03
CA LEU A 191 -31.37 -12.91 2.61
C LEU A 191 -30.52 -13.98 3.31
N LEU A 192 -29.22 -13.77 3.48
CA LEU A 192 -28.35 -14.65 4.27
C LEU A 192 -28.78 -14.70 5.74
N ALA A 193 -29.08 -13.55 6.36
CA ALA A 193 -29.59 -13.49 7.73
C ALA A 193 -30.93 -14.23 7.91
N LEU A 194 -31.73 -14.35 6.84
CA LEU A 194 -32.99 -15.11 6.79
C LEU A 194 -32.81 -16.59 6.43
N GLY A 195 -31.58 -17.07 6.22
CA GLY A 195 -31.29 -18.44 5.81
C GLY A 195 -31.72 -18.75 4.37
N ARG A 196 -31.63 -17.75 3.46
CA ARG A 196 -32.00 -17.87 2.04
C ARG A 196 -30.78 -17.67 1.11
N PRO A 197 -29.71 -18.49 1.23
CA PRO A 197 -28.46 -18.29 0.51
C PRO A 197 -28.60 -18.44 -1.01
N ALA A 198 -29.51 -19.29 -1.50
CA ALA A 198 -29.76 -19.43 -2.94
C ALA A 198 -30.30 -18.14 -3.56
N ASP A 199 -31.22 -17.47 -2.86
CA ASP A 199 -31.78 -16.20 -3.32
C ASP A 199 -30.75 -15.08 -3.23
N ALA A 200 -29.93 -15.05 -2.16
CA ALA A 200 -28.84 -14.11 -2.02
C ALA A 200 -27.83 -14.21 -3.17
N LEU A 201 -27.42 -15.44 -3.52
CA LEU A 201 -26.51 -15.69 -4.63
C LEU A 201 -27.12 -15.23 -5.97
N ALA A 202 -28.40 -15.54 -6.22
CA ALA A 202 -29.07 -15.13 -7.45
C ALA A 202 -29.15 -13.59 -7.58
N THR A 203 -29.41 -12.87 -6.49
CA THR A 203 -29.39 -11.41 -6.47
C THR A 203 -28.01 -10.85 -6.84
N LEU A 204 -26.93 -11.42 -6.29
CA LEU A 204 -25.56 -10.98 -6.57
C LEU A 204 -25.07 -11.37 -7.97
N GLU A 205 -25.52 -12.50 -8.52
CA GLU A 205 -25.23 -12.89 -9.91
C GLU A 205 -25.93 -11.99 -10.92
N GLU A 206 -27.16 -11.55 -10.64
CA GLU A 206 -27.82 -10.55 -11.46
C GLU A 206 -27.11 -9.19 -11.41
N ALA A 207 -26.64 -8.79 -10.23
CA ALA A 207 -25.84 -7.56 -10.07
C ALA A 207 -24.59 -7.59 -10.96
N ASP A 208 -23.82 -8.69 -10.96
CA ASP A 208 -22.62 -8.82 -11.79
C ASP A 208 -22.93 -8.83 -13.30
N ARG A 209 -24.11 -9.30 -13.71
CA ARG A 209 -24.54 -9.20 -15.12
C ARG A 209 -24.83 -7.76 -15.53
N LYS A 210 -25.38 -6.96 -14.60
CA LYS A 210 -25.78 -5.58 -14.85
C LYS A 210 -24.60 -4.61 -14.81
N TYR A 211 -23.64 -4.87 -13.92
CA TYR A 211 -22.44 -4.05 -13.73
C TYR A 211 -21.19 -4.92 -13.95
N PRO A 212 -20.90 -5.30 -15.21
CA PRO A 212 -19.71 -6.08 -15.55
C PRO A 212 -18.47 -5.20 -15.48
N ASP A 213 -18.04 -4.82 -14.28
CA ASP A 213 -17.03 -3.79 -14.09
C ASP A 213 -15.74 -4.26 -13.41
N ARG A 214 -14.70 -3.45 -13.66
CA ARG A 214 -13.37 -3.40 -13.04
C ARG A 214 -13.41 -3.66 -11.54
N GLU A 215 -12.34 -4.28 -11.04
CA GLU A 215 -12.17 -4.54 -9.62
C GLU A 215 -12.23 -3.24 -8.79
N SER A 216 -13.07 -3.25 -7.76
CA SER A 216 -13.40 -2.14 -6.85
C SER A 216 -13.95 -2.66 -5.51
N THR A 217 -14.07 -1.81 -4.51
CA THR A 217 -14.64 -2.11 -3.17
C THR A 217 -16.02 -2.77 -3.27
N PHE A 218 -16.88 -2.30 -4.21
CA PHE A 218 -18.22 -2.87 -4.42
C PHE A 218 -18.16 -4.28 -4.99
N SER A 219 -17.32 -4.51 -6.01
CA SER A 219 -17.15 -5.84 -6.62
C SER A 219 -16.57 -6.86 -5.64
N ARG A 220 -15.59 -6.45 -4.81
CA ARG A 220 -14.98 -7.27 -3.75
C ARG A 220 -16.01 -7.62 -2.67
N SER A 221 -16.80 -6.64 -2.25
CA SER A 221 -17.92 -6.87 -1.32
C SER A 221 -18.94 -7.87 -1.88
N ARG A 222 -19.37 -7.73 -3.14
CA ARG A 222 -20.26 -8.71 -3.80
C ARG A 222 -19.64 -10.11 -3.82
N ARG A 223 -18.37 -10.22 -4.23
CA ARG A 223 -17.63 -11.48 -4.30
C ARG A 223 -17.59 -12.20 -2.94
N LEU A 224 -17.35 -11.47 -1.85
CA LEU A 224 -17.32 -12.04 -0.52
C LEU A 224 -18.70 -12.50 -0.03
N HIS A 225 -19.78 -11.77 -0.34
CA HIS A 225 -21.15 -12.21 -0.03
C HIS A 225 -21.56 -13.44 -0.86
N LYS A 226 -21.07 -13.57 -2.10
CA LYS A 226 -21.23 -14.82 -2.88
C LYS A 226 -20.51 -15.98 -2.21
N ALA A 227 -19.29 -15.78 -1.73
CA ALA A 227 -18.55 -16.82 -1.01
C ALA A 227 -19.35 -17.31 0.21
N LEU A 228 -19.93 -16.40 1.00
CA LEU A 228 -20.81 -16.73 2.13
C LEU A 228 -22.06 -17.52 1.70
N ALA A 229 -22.74 -17.08 0.64
CA ALA A 229 -23.89 -17.81 0.11
C ALA A 229 -23.50 -19.22 -0.38
N LEU A 230 -22.35 -19.35 -1.03
CA LEU A 230 -21.85 -20.62 -1.57
C LEU A 230 -21.47 -21.61 -0.45
N VAL A 231 -20.85 -21.15 0.65
CA VAL A 231 -20.56 -22.05 1.79
C VAL A 231 -21.85 -22.55 2.45
N GLU A 232 -22.86 -21.70 2.63
CA GLU A 232 -24.16 -22.14 3.19
C GLU A 232 -24.90 -23.13 2.28
N LEU A 233 -24.66 -23.07 0.97
CA LEU A 233 -25.18 -24.03 -0.02
C LEU A 233 -24.35 -25.31 -0.13
N GLY A 234 -23.23 -25.42 0.60
CA GLY A 234 -22.31 -26.56 0.52
C GLY A 234 -21.44 -26.60 -0.74
N ARG A 235 -21.36 -25.49 -1.50
CA ARG A 235 -20.58 -25.34 -2.74
C ARG A 235 -19.17 -24.83 -2.41
N HIS A 236 -18.42 -25.63 -1.66
CA HIS A 236 -17.17 -25.17 -1.01
C HIS A 236 -16.05 -24.78 -2.00
N ASP A 237 -15.87 -25.52 -3.10
CA ASP A 237 -14.81 -25.20 -4.08
C ASP A 237 -15.08 -23.85 -4.76
N GLU A 238 -16.34 -23.57 -5.09
CA GLU A 238 -16.76 -22.30 -5.68
C GLU A 238 -16.63 -21.16 -4.65
N ALA A 239 -17.03 -21.41 -3.40
CA ALA A 239 -16.83 -20.43 -2.33
C ALA A 239 -15.36 -20.09 -2.13
N ARG A 240 -14.47 -21.10 -2.14
CA ARG A 240 -13.02 -20.90 -2.01
C ARG A 240 -12.48 -20.06 -3.17
N ALA A 241 -12.92 -20.30 -4.40
CA ALA A 241 -12.53 -19.49 -5.56
C ALA A 241 -12.99 -18.02 -5.43
N MET A 242 -14.04 -17.76 -4.66
CA MET A 242 -14.54 -16.41 -4.40
C MET A 242 -13.83 -15.70 -3.24
N LEU A 243 -12.97 -16.35 -2.46
CA LEU A 243 -12.25 -15.66 -1.38
C LEU A 243 -11.37 -14.53 -1.92
N LEU A 244 -11.32 -13.44 -1.16
CA LEU A 244 -10.36 -12.37 -1.38
C LEU A 244 -8.97 -12.81 -0.90
N ASP A 245 -7.94 -12.21 -1.49
CA ASP A 245 -6.56 -12.40 -1.06
C ASP A 245 -6.37 -12.06 0.42
N VAL A 246 -5.59 -12.87 1.14
CA VAL A 246 -5.43 -12.75 2.59
C VAL A 246 -4.71 -11.46 2.98
N GLU A 247 -3.75 -11.00 2.19
CA GLU A 247 -2.99 -9.78 2.47
C GLU A 247 -3.83 -8.53 2.19
N LEU A 248 -4.69 -8.56 1.17
CA LEU A 248 -5.71 -7.53 0.97
C LEU A 248 -6.64 -7.44 2.19
N VAL A 249 -7.18 -8.57 2.66
CA VAL A 249 -8.10 -8.60 3.81
C VAL A 249 -7.40 -8.17 5.10
N ALA A 250 -6.12 -8.50 5.28
CA ALA A 250 -5.34 -8.06 6.43
C ALA A 250 -5.13 -6.54 6.47
N ARG A 251 -5.01 -5.89 5.30
CA ARG A 251 -4.93 -4.43 5.18
C ARG A 251 -6.29 -3.74 5.37
N GLU A 252 -7.37 -4.39 4.92
CA GLU A 252 -8.72 -3.83 4.80
C GLU A 252 -9.73 -4.40 5.81
N PRO A 253 -9.96 -3.71 6.96
CA PRO A 253 -10.78 -4.21 8.07
C PRO A 253 -12.22 -4.56 7.69
N ASN A 254 -12.78 -3.87 6.70
CA ASN A 254 -14.17 -4.04 6.25
C ASN A 254 -14.50 -5.46 5.75
N TYR A 255 -13.47 -6.22 5.34
CA TYR A 255 -13.64 -7.58 4.81
C TYR A 255 -13.39 -8.67 5.85
N VAL A 256 -12.67 -8.37 6.93
CA VAL A 256 -12.13 -9.35 7.88
C VAL A 256 -13.21 -10.26 8.44
N GLN A 257 -14.27 -9.70 9.02
CA GLN A 257 -15.30 -10.48 9.70
C GLN A 257 -15.96 -11.50 8.77
N ARG A 258 -16.34 -11.06 7.56
CA ARG A 258 -17.02 -11.91 6.56
C ARG A 258 -16.09 -12.97 5.99
N TRP A 259 -14.84 -12.59 5.72
CA TRP A 259 -13.81 -13.51 5.26
C TRP A 259 -13.54 -14.59 6.30
N ALA A 260 -13.33 -14.22 7.57
CA ALA A 260 -13.13 -15.15 8.66
C ALA A 260 -14.32 -16.10 8.84
N ALA A 261 -15.55 -15.59 8.75
CA ALA A 261 -16.76 -16.42 8.82
C ALA A 261 -16.85 -17.44 7.67
N CYS A 262 -16.49 -17.03 6.45
CA CYS A 262 -16.43 -17.93 5.29
C CYS A 262 -15.34 -19.00 5.46
N VAL A 263 -14.14 -18.59 5.85
CA VAL A 263 -13.00 -19.50 6.09
C VAL A 263 -13.34 -20.51 7.19
N ALA A 264 -13.99 -20.10 8.28
CA ALA A 264 -14.39 -21.02 9.35
C ALA A 264 -15.29 -22.16 8.84
N GLN A 265 -16.23 -21.85 7.96
CA GLN A 265 -17.11 -22.84 7.34
C GLN A 265 -16.34 -23.74 6.36
N LEU A 266 -15.43 -23.18 5.56
CA LEU A 266 -14.61 -23.97 4.64
C LEU A 266 -13.65 -24.91 5.39
N VAL A 267 -13.05 -24.47 6.49
CA VAL A 267 -12.24 -25.32 7.38
C VAL A 267 -13.10 -26.44 7.96
N ALA A 268 -14.30 -26.11 8.47
CA ALA A 268 -15.22 -27.11 9.00
C ALA A 268 -15.62 -28.18 7.95
N ALA A 269 -15.65 -27.80 6.68
CA ALA A 269 -15.90 -28.69 5.55
C ALA A 269 -14.66 -29.41 5.01
N GLY A 270 -13.46 -29.11 5.51
CA GLY A 270 -12.19 -29.64 4.99
C GLY A 270 -11.78 -29.08 3.62
N ALA A 271 -12.36 -27.95 3.20
CA ALA A 271 -12.09 -27.30 1.92
C ALA A 271 -11.03 -26.18 2.00
N TYR A 272 -10.59 -25.85 3.21
CA TYR A 272 -9.55 -24.86 3.48
C TYR A 272 -8.62 -25.36 4.60
N GLU A 273 -7.32 -25.08 4.49
CA GLU A 273 -6.31 -25.53 5.44
C GLU A 273 -6.36 -24.70 6.72
N ASN A 274 -6.26 -25.36 7.88
CA ASN A 274 -6.22 -24.70 9.19
C ASN A 274 -4.86 -24.94 9.83
N ASP A 275 -3.88 -24.15 9.41
CA ASP A 275 -2.52 -24.16 9.94
C ASP A 275 -2.26 -22.91 10.79
N TRP A 276 -1.04 -22.80 11.34
CA TRP A 276 -0.63 -21.65 12.14
C TRP A 276 -0.50 -20.37 11.30
N ARG A 277 -0.29 -20.47 9.98
CA ARG A 277 -0.21 -19.28 9.10
C ARG A 277 -1.56 -18.60 9.00
N LEU A 278 -2.64 -19.38 8.80
CA LEU A 278 -4.00 -18.86 8.91
C LEU A 278 -4.23 -18.22 10.30
N GLY A 279 -3.76 -18.88 11.36
CA GLY A 279 -3.82 -18.34 12.72
C GLY A 279 -3.13 -16.97 12.86
N SER A 280 -1.90 -16.85 12.35
CA SER A 280 -1.13 -15.60 12.34
C SER A 280 -1.81 -14.50 11.51
N SER A 281 -2.37 -14.84 10.35
CA SER A 281 -3.16 -13.89 9.56
C SER A 281 -4.39 -13.38 10.33
N LEU A 282 -5.11 -14.26 11.03
CA LEU A 282 -6.27 -13.88 11.85
C LEU A 282 -5.88 -13.02 13.06
N GLU A 283 -4.72 -13.26 13.69
CA GLU A 283 -4.19 -12.40 14.76
C GLU A 283 -3.92 -10.98 14.25
N ARG A 284 -3.22 -10.83 13.12
CA ARG A 284 -2.95 -9.51 12.51
C ARG A 284 -4.24 -8.77 12.13
N MET A 285 -5.19 -9.50 11.53
CA MET A 285 -6.52 -8.97 11.20
C MET A 285 -7.27 -8.51 12.46
N LEU A 286 -7.21 -9.30 13.53
CA LEU A 286 -7.88 -8.98 14.80
C LEU A 286 -7.26 -7.75 15.46
N ALA A 287 -5.93 -7.64 15.50
CA ALA A 287 -5.22 -6.46 15.99
C ALA A 287 -5.67 -5.20 15.24
N ARG A 288 -5.74 -5.25 13.90
CA ARG A 288 -6.21 -4.14 13.08
C ARG A 288 -7.66 -3.72 13.41
N LEU A 289 -8.56 -4.68 13.62
CA LEU A 289 -9.94 -4.39 14.06
C LEU A 289 -9.97 -3.70 15.43
N VAL A 290 -9.11 -4.15 16.36
CA VAL A 290 -8.99 -3.57 17.71
C VAL A 290 -8.52 -2.12 17.64
N ASP A 291 -7.48 -1.85 16.85
CA ASP A 291 -6.89 -0.52 16.65
C ASP A 291 -7.89 0.46 16.05
N ARG A 292 -8.64 0.03 15.03
CA ARG A 292 -9.71 0.83 14.42
C ARG A 292 -10.93 0.98 15.34
N GLY A 293 -10.97 0.25 16.45
CA GLY A 293 -12.08 0.27 17.39
C GLY A 293 -13.34 -0.35 16.80
N MET A 294 -13.20 -1.34 15.92
CA MET A 294 -14.30 -2.09 15.32
C MET A 294 -14.74 -3.23 16.26
N ALA A 295 -15.26 -2.88 17.43
CA ALA A 295 -15.36 -3.80 18.56
C ALA A 295 -16.30 -5.00 18.28
N TRP A 296 -17.40 -4.79 17.55
CA TRP A 296 -18.32 -5.89 17.23
C TRP A 296 -17.69 -6.91 16.27
N ASP A 297 -17.05 -6.44 15.20
CA ASP A 297 -16.36 -7.31 14.24
C ASP A 297 -15.16 -8.02 14.88
N ALA A 298 -14.45 -7.35 15.80
CA ALA A 298 -13.39 -7.96 16.59
C ALA A 298 -13.93 -9.09 17.49
N VAL A 299 -15.08 -8.90 18.15
CA VAL A 299 -15.74 -9.96 18.94
C VAL A 299 -16.10 -11.17 18.08
N LEU A 300 -16.67 -10.94 16.89
CA LEU A 300 -17.04 -12.03 15.98
C LEU A 300 -15.81 -12.77 15.45
N THR A 301 -14.76 -12.04 15.06
CA THR A 301 -13.52 -12.60 14.51
C THR A 301 -12.72 -13.33 15.57
N ALA A 302 -12.60 -12.80 16.78
CA ALA A 302 -11.92 -13.45 17.90
C ALA A 302 -12.58 -14.80 18.29
N ALA A 303 -13.92 -14.86 18.25
CA ALA A 303 -14.64 -16.11 18.48
C ALA A 303 -14.31 -17.18 17.42
N VAL A 304 -14.26 -16.78 16.14
CA VAL A 304 -13.87 -17.65 15.03
C VAL A 304 -12.42 -18.12 15.18
N HIS A 305 -11.50 -17.19 15.43
CA HIS A 305 -10.08 -17.49 15.61
C HIS A 305 -9.85 -18.47 16.75
N GLY A 306 -10.52 -18.26 17.89
CA GLY A 306 -10.45 -19.18 19.03
C GLY A 306 -10.96 -20.58 18.73
N ASP A 307 -12.08 -20.72 18.00
CA ASP A 307 -12.58 -22.04 17.58
C ASP A 307 -11.60 -22.75 16.62
N LEU A 308 -11.09 -22.03 15.63
CA LEU A 308 -10.11 -22.57 14.68
C LEU A 308 -8.81 -22.99 15.36
N ALA A 309 -8.34 -22.21 16.34
CA ALA A 309 -7.17 -22.52 17.14
C ALA A 309 -7.35 -23.84 17.92
N LEU A 310 -8.51 -24.05 18.54
CA LEU A 310 -8.80 -25.31 19.22
C LEU A 310 -8.84 -26.50 18.25
N ARG A 311 -9.41 -26.32 17.05
CA ARG A 311 -9.47 -27.38 16.02
C ARG A 311 -8.09 -27.81 15.53
N ARG A 312 -7.11 -26.91 15.45
CA ARG A 312 -5.71 -27.24 15.11
C ARG A 312 -4.86 -27.59 16.33
N GLY A 313 -5.42 -27.56 17.54
CA GLY A 313 -4.75 -27.98 18.76
C GLY A 313 -3.83 -26.92 19.39
N ALA A 314 -4.18 -25.64 19.26
CA ALA A 314 -3.49 -24.46 19.80
C ALA A 314 -4.30 -23.76 20.92
N PRO A 315 -4.37 -24.35 22.14
CA PRO A 315 -5.20 -23.81 23.22
C PRO A 315 -4.68 -22.49 23.80
N SER A 316 -3.38 -22.19 23.68
CA SER A 316 -2.80 -20.90 24.06
C SER A 316 -3.33 -19.77 23.19
N THR A 317 -3.31 -19.94 21.86
CA THR A 317 -3.91 -19.01 20.90
C THR A 317 -5.40 -18.83 21.15
N ALA A 318 -6.13 -19.91 21.45
CA ALA A 318 -7.55 -19.81 21.78
C ALA A 318 -7.82 -18.99 23.06
N ARG A 319 -6.96 -19.07 24.08
CA ARG A 319 -7.06 -18.24 25.30
C ARG A 319 -6.78 -16.77 25.01
N HIS A 320 -5.75 -16.49 24.21
CA HIS A 320 -5.47 -15.13 23.75
C HIS A 320 -6.68 -14.53 23.01
N ALA A 321 -7.24 -15.27 22.05
CA ALA A 321 -8.45 -14.87 21.34
C ALA A 321 -9.64 -14.63 22.29
N LEU A 322 -9.82 -15.45 23.32
CA LEU A 322 -10.85 -15.25 24.34
C LEU A 322 -10.63 -13.97 25.15
N ASP A 323 -9.40 -13.63 25.50
CA ASP A 323 -9.08 -12.41 26.23
C ASP A 323 -9.31 -11.15 25.39
N VAL A 324 -8.95 -11.19 24.10
CA VAL A 324 -9.32 -10.13 23.14
C VAL A 324 -10.84 -10.02 23.03
N LEU A 325 -11.55 -11.16 22.87
CA LEU A 325 -13.01 -11.20 22.79
C LEU A 325 -13.65 -10.53 24.02
N ARG A 326 -13.22 -10.89 25.24
CA ARG A 326 -13.73 -10.29 26.48
C ARG A 326 -13.46 -8.78 26.56
N THR A 327 -12.25 -8.37 26.17
CA THR A 327 -11.84 -6.96 26.19
C THR A 327 -12.68 -6.14 25.23
N GLN A 328 -12.90 -6.61 24.01
CA GLN A 328 -13.74 -5.91 23.03
C GLN A 328 -15.23 -5.98 23.39
N ALA A 329 -15.71 -7.10 23.97
CA ALA A 329 -17.07 -7.22 24.47
C ALA A 329 -17.39 -6.17 25.55
N ALA A 330 -16.42 -5.84 26.41
CA ALA A 330 -16.59 -4.80 27.43
C ALA A 330 -16.74 -3.38 26.86
N ARG A 331 -16.35 -3.16 25.60
CA ARG A 331 -16.50 -1.88 24.88
C ARG A 331 -17.86 -1.72 24.20
N LEU A 332 -18.62 -2.81 24.03
CA LEU A 332 -19.95 -2.77 23.43
C LEU A 332 -20.93 -1.99 24.33
N ARG A 333 -21.96 -1.37 23.73
CA ARG A 333 -23.04 -0.73 24.49
C ARG A 333 -23.82 -1.74 25.34
N ASP A 334 -23.90 -2.99 24.88
CA ASP A 334 -24.41 -4.12 25.63
C ASP A 334 -23.40 -5.28 25.62
N PRO A 335 -22.54 -5.37 26.66
CA PRO A 335 -21.57 -6.45 26.78
C PRO A 335 -22.20 -7.86 26.83
N ALA A 336 -23.47 -7.98 27.26
CA ALA A 336 -24.15 -9.27 27.35
C ALA A 336 -24.39 -9.91 25.97
N ARG A 337 -24.39 -9.11 24.89
CA ARG A 337 -24.52 -9.59 23.50
C ARG A 337 -23.42 -10.59 23.11
N ALA A 338 -22.23 -10.46 23.68
CA ALA A 338 -21.12 -11.38 23.45
C ALA A 338 -21.15 -12.61 24.38
N GLY A 339 -22.05 -12.65 25.37
CA GLY A 339 -22.01 -13.61 26.47
C GLY A 339 -22.07 -15.08 26.04
N GLU A 340 -22.90 -15.40 25.04
CA GLU A 340 -22.98 -16.77 24.51
C GLU A 340 -21.67 -17.21 23.84
N ARG A 341 -21.01 -16.32 23.09
CA ARG A 341 -19.74 -16.60 22.41
C ARG A 341 -18.60 -16.78 23.41
N ILE A 342 -18.55 -15.93 24.43
CA ILE A 342 -17.61 -16.05 25.55
C ILE A 342 -17.78 -17.41 26.23
N ALA A 343 -19.01 -17.73 26.65
CA ALA A 343 -19.28 -18.99 27.35
C ALA A 343 -18.98 -20.23 26.49
N ALA A 344 -19.28 -20.18 25.19
CA ALA A 344 -18.99 -21.27 24.27
C ALA A 344 -17.47 -21.49 24.12
N LEU A 345 -16.70 -20.43 23.91
CA LEU A 345 -15.24 -20.55 23.76
C LEU A 345 -14.57 -20.94 25.09
N GLU A 346 -15.03 -20.41 26.23
CA GLU A 346 -14.58 -20.85 27.56
C GLU A 346 -14.79 -22.35 27.78
N ALA A 347 -15.99 -22.85 27.47
CA ALA A 347 -16.31 -24.27 27.58
C ALA A 347 -15.45 -25.12 26.63
N ALA A 348 -15.21 -24.65 25.41
CA ALA A 348 -14.38 -25.33 24.43
C ALA A 348 -12.91 -25.38 24.87
N ILE A 349 -12.35 -24.29 25.41
CA ILE A 349 -11.00 -24.24 25.98
C ILE A 349 -10.90 -25.18 27.18
N ALA A 350 -11.89 -25.19 28.08
CA ALA A 350 -11.89 -26.08 29.24
C ALA A 350 -11.91 -27.57 28.86
N ALA A 351 -12.48 -27.92 27.69
CA ALA A 351 -12.47 -29.28 27.15
C ALA A 351 -11.13 -29.68 26.50
N HIS A 352 -10.24 -28.72 26.22
CA HIS A 352 -8.91 -28.95 25.65
C HIS A 352 -7.83 -28.67 26.72
N PRO A 353 -7.43 -29.68 27.52
CA PRO A 353 -6.42 -29.49 28.54
C PRO A 353 -5.10 -29.05 27.90
N ALA A 354 -4.36 -28.20 28.62
CA ALA A 354 -3.03 -27.77 28.23
C ALA A 354 -2.14 -28.99 27.92
N ARG A 355 -1.28 -28.91 26.90
CA ARG A 355 -0.33 -29.99 26.58
C ARG A 355 0.57 -30.27 27.81
N GLY A 356 1.07 -31.48 27.99
CA GLY A 356 1.79 -31.88 29.22
C GLY A 356 3.09 -31.08 29.50
N ASP A 357 3.59 -31.14 30.74
CA ASP A 357 4.80 -30.43 31.23
C ASP A 357 6.13 -31.05 30.78
N ASP A 358 6.22 -31.56 29.54
CA ASP A 358 7.42 -32.25 29.06
C ASP A 358 8.52 -31.24 28.63
N LEU A 359 9.10 -30.57 29.62
CA LEU A 359 10.30 -29.76 29.47
C LEU A 359 11.54 -30.62 29.74
N PRO A 360 12.59 -30.53 28.90
CA PRO A 360 13.81 -31.28 29.12
C PRO A 360 14.55 -30.80 30.39
N ALA A 361 15.70 -31.40 30.68
CA ALA A 361 16.41 -31.10 31.92
C ALA A 361 17.02 -29.68 31.92
N THR A 362 17.41 -29.16 30.76
CA THR A 362 18.07 -27.86 30.57
C THR A 362 17.43 -27.04 29.44
N ALA A 363 17.62 -25.72 29.49
CA ALA A 363 17.17 -24.79 28.45
C ALA A 363 17.86 -25.05 27.10
N GLU A 364 19.17 -25.29 27.11
CA GLU A 364 19.96 -25.66 25.92
C GLU A 364 19.39 -26.90 25.20
N GLN A 365 18.92 -27.91 25.96
CA GLN A 365 18.29 -29.09 25.36
C GLN A 365 16.97 -28.74 24.70
N LEU A 366 16.17 -27.86 25.31
CA LEU A 366 14.92 -27.39 24.71
C LEU A 366 15.22 -26.65 23.41
N LEU A 367 16.11 -25.67 23.43
CA LEU A 367 16.47 -24.87 22.25
C LEU A 367 17.03 -25.75 21.13
N SER A 368 17.92 -26.69 21.44
CA SER A 368 18.43 -27.65 20.45
C SER A 368 17.34 -28.57 19.89
N GLU A 369 16.32 -28.93 20.67
CA GLU A 369 15.16 -29.68 20.15
C GLU A 369 14.33 -28.82 19.18
N LEU A 370 14.15 -27.52 19.47
CA LEU A 370 13.43 -26.59 18.61
C LEU A 370 14.15 -26.34 17.28
N ASP A 371 15.47 -26.12 17.34
CA ASP A 371 16.30 -25.86 16.16
C ASP A 371 16.41 -27.08 15.23
N ALA A 372 16.25 -28.29 15.77
CA ALA A 372 16.29 -29.52 15.00
C ALA A 372 15.00 -29.78 14.20
N GLU A 373 13.91 -29.04 14.46
CA GLU A 373 12.67 -29.20 13.71
C GLU A 373 12.69 -28.42 12.40
N GLU A 374 12.50 -29.13 11.29
CA GLU A 374 12.28 -28.50 9.99
C GLU A 374 10.88 -27.86 9.96
N ALA A 375 10.82 -26.53 9.85
CA ALA A 375 9.60 -25.71 9.83
C ALA A 375 8.74 -25.84 11.11
N PRO A 376 9.24 -25.38 12.27
CA PRO A 376 8.57 -25.52 13.56
C PRO A 376 7.21 -24.81 13.56
N ASP A 377 6.20 -25.45 14.17
CA ASP A 377 4.90 -24.83 14.44
C ASP A 377 5.05 -23.86 15.63
N PRO A 378 5.01 -22.53 15.39
CA PRO A 378 5.20 -21.56 16.46
C PRO A 378 4.15 -21.70 17.57
N GLU A 379 2.91 -22.11 17.27
CA GLU A 379 1.87 -22.27 18.30
C GLU A 379 2.20 -23.40 19.29
N ALA A 380 2.82 -24.47 18.79
CA ALA A 380 3.23 -25.61 19.60
C ALA A 380 4.37 -25.24 20.58
N PHE A 381 5.32 -24.41 20.13
CA PHE A 381 6.47 -24.05 20.95
C PHE A 381 6.25 -22.82 21.81
N THR A 382 5.39 -21.86 21.44
CA THR A 382 5.06 -20.72 22.31
C THR A 382 4.54 -21.19 23.67
N GLU A 383 3.69 -22.22 23.73
CA GLU A 383 3.21 -22.77 25.02
C GLU A 383 4.36 -23.42 25.82
N ARG A 384 5.24 -24.15 25.14
CA ARG A 384 6.40 -24.83 25.75
C ARG A 384 7.42 -23.80 26.27
N LEU A 385 7.71 -22.78 25.49
CA LEU A 385 8.62 -21.67 25.79
C LEU A 385 8.08 -20.77 26.90
N ALA A 386 6.77 -20.50 26.94
CA ALA A 386 6.15 -19.77 28.05
C ALA A 386 6.39 -20.48 29.40
N ARG A 387 6.25 -21.81 29.44
CA ARG A 387 6.57 -22.61 30.64
C ARG A 387 8.05 -22.73 30.89
N ALA A 388 8.87 -22.81 29.84
CA ALA A 388 10.32 -22.80 29.96
C ALA A 388 10.80 -21.51 30.65
N ARG A 389 10.21 -20.36 30.31
CA ARG A 389 10.48 -19.07 30.96
C ARG A 389 10.12 -19.08 32.46
N GLU A 390 9.04 -19.77 32.86
CA GLU A 390 8.73 -19.93 34.29
C GLU A 390 9.79 -20.76 35.04
N ARG A 391 10.39 -21.76 34.36
CA ARG A 391 11.42 -22.63 34.94
C ARG A 391 12.82 -22.02 34.92
N TRP A 392 13.13 -21.29 33.86
CA TRP A 392 14.42 -20.64 33.60
C TRP A 392 14.18 -19.15 33.31
N PRO A 393 13.77 -18.36 34.31
CA PRO A 393 13.41 -16.96 34.11
C PRO A 393 14.59 -16.07 33.71
N ASP A 394 15.81 -16.49 34.05
CA ASP A 394 17.04 -15.73 33.78
C ASP A 394 17.73 -16.16 32.45
N ASP A 395 17.07 -16.94 31.60
CA ASP A 395 17.63 -17.47 30.34
C ASP A 395 17.21 -16.59 29.15
N GLU A 396 18.16 -15.82 28.61
CA GLU A 396 17.94 -14.84 27.53
C GLU A 396 17.43 -15.51 26.24
N ASP A 397 18.02 -16.65 25.86
CA ASP A 397 17.68 -17.35 24.64
C ASP A 397 16.23 -17.87 24.67
N ILE A 398 15.76 -18.33 25.84
CA ILE A 398 14.35 -18.71 26.01
C ILE A 398 13.42 -17.50 25.87
N ALA A 399 13.77 -16.35 26.45
CA ALA A 399 12.97 -15.13 26.34
C ALA A 399 12.93 -14.62 24.89
N GLY A 400 14.08 -14.57 24.21
CA GLY A 400 14.21 -14.17 22.80
C GLY A 400 13.47 -15.11 21.85
N THR A 401 13.61 -16.43 22.04
CA THR A 401 12.92 -17.43 21.20
C THR A 401 11.40 -17.35 21.38
N LEU A 402 10.93 -17.12 22.61
CA LEU A 402 9.50 -16.90 22.86
C LEU A 402 8.98 -15.62 22.18
N ALA A 403 9.73 -14.52 22.28
CA ALA A 403 9.38 -13.27 21.61
C ALA A 403 9.30 -13.44 20.09
N GLY A 404 10.30 -14.07 19.46
CA GLY A 404 10.29 -14.35 18.02
C GLY A 404 9.13 -15.29 17.59
N ALA A 405 8.77 -16.26 18.42
CA ALA A 405 7.58 -17.09 18.16
C ALA A 405 6.29 -16.26 18.23
N LEU A 406 6.15 -15.35 19.19
CA LEU A 406 5.00 -14.45 19.30
C LEU A 406 4.91 -13.47 18.12
N GLU A 407 6.04 -12.92 17.66
CA GLU A 407 6.09 -12.10 16.44
C GLU A 407 5.63 -12.89 15.21
N THR A 408 6.10 -14.13 15.05
CA THR A 408 5.69 -15.03 13.95
C THR A 408 4.19 -15.32 13.98
N LEU A 409 3.59 -15.37 15.18
CA LEU A 409 2.16 -15.52 15.38
C LEU A 409 1.36 -14.22 15.20
N GLY A 410 2.01 -13.10 14.87
CA GLY A 410 1.34 -11.82 14.69
C GLY A 410 0.97 -11.13 16.01
N ARG A 411 1.74 -11.38 17.09
CA ARG A 411 1.52 -10.82 18.44
C ARG A 411 2.73 -10.00 18.93
N PRO A 412 3.07 -8.89 18.23
CA PRO A 412 4.25 -8.07 18.56
C PRO A 412 4.17 -7.44 19.96
N ASP A 413 2.99 -6.99 20.41
CA ASP A 413 2.82 -6.42 21.76
C ASP A 413 3.19 -7.43 22.86
N ASP A 414 2.80 -8.68 22.69
CA ASP A 414 3.13 -9.75 23.63
C ASP A 414 4.62 -10.09 23.58
N ALA A 415 5.23 -10.10 22.39
CA ALA A 415 6.67 -10.28 22.24
C ALA A 415 7.45 -9.17 22.98
N THR A 416 7.06 -7.91 22.76
CA THR A 416 7.62 -6.75 23.44
C THR A 416 7.41 -6.82 24.95
N ALA A 417 6.26 -7.30 25.42
CA ALA A 417 6.01 -7.50 26.85
C ALA A 417 6.95 -8.56 27.47
N VAL A 418 7.22 -9.66 26.77
CA VAL A 418 8.20 -10.68 27.21
C VAL A 418 9.60 -10.07 27.33
N LEU A 419 10.04 -9.33 26.31
CA LEU A 419 11.36 -8.69 26.30
C LEU A 419 11.49 -7.60 27.35
N ARG A 420 10.41 -6.82 27.60
CA ARG A 420 10.35 -5.84 28.68
C ARG A 420 10.54 -6.50 30.04
N GLU A 421 9.77 -7.54 30.34
CA GLU A 421 9.85 -8.25 31.62
C GLU A 421 11.27 -8.77 31.88
N PHE A 422 11.92 -9.33 30.85
CA PHE A 422 13.29 -9.80 30.93
C PHE A 422 14.26 -8.62 31.15
N ALA A 423 14.19 -7.57 30.33
CA ALA A 423 15.06 -6.40 30.47
C ALA A 423 14.92 -5.71 31.84
N GLU A 424 13.71 -5.61 32.40
CA GLU A 424 13.49 -5.03 33.73
C GLU A 424 14.11 -5.86 34.87
N ALA A 425 14.14 -7.19 34.72
CA ALA A 425 14.81 -8.10 35.66
C ALA A 425 16.33 -8.09 35.52
N HIS A 426 16.85 -7.80 34.32
CA HIS A 426 18.26 -7.87 33.95
C HIS A 426 18.83 -6.50 33.53
N LEU A 427 18.74 -5.51 34.43
CA LEU A 427 19.15 -4.13 34.12
C LEU A 427 20.62 -3.97 33.70
N ASP A 428 21.51 -4.86 34.15
CA ASP A 428 22.95 -4.84 33.83
C ASP A 428 23.31 -5.74 32.64
N ASP A 429 22.32 -6.40 32.04
CA ASP A 429 22.45 -7.09 30.76
C ASP A 429 22.13 -6.12 29.62
N PHE A 430 23.16 -5.52 29.03
CA PHE A 430 22.98 -4.50 28.00
C PHE A 430 22.47 -5.08 26.68
N ALA A 431 22.77 -6.34 26.37
CA ALA A 431 22.23 -7.01 25.19
C ALA A 431 20.70 -7.14 25.32
N ALA A 432 20.21 -7.55 26.48
CA ALA A 432 18.78 -7.59 26.79
C ALA A 432 18.11 -6.21 26.67
N GLN A 433 18.74 -5.14 27.17
CA GLN A 433 18.22 -3.78 27.03
C GLN A 433 18.13 -3.35 25.56
N VAL A 434 19.17 -3.62 24.77
CA VAL A 434 19.21 -3.29 23.34
C VAL A 434 18.14 -4.06 22.57
N THR A 435 18.00 -5.35 22.82
CA THR A 435 16.96 -6.20 22.22
C THR A 435 15.56 -5.68 22.53
N TYR A 436 15.29 -5.29 23.78
CA TYR A 436 14.02 -4.64 24.14
C TYR A 436 13.83 -3.29 23.43
N GLY A 437 14.89 -2.48 23.33
CA GLY A 437 14.87 -1.22 22.59
C GLY A 437 14.53 -1.41 21.10
N PHE A 438 15.03 -2.46 20.46
CA PHE A 438 14.67 -2.80 19.08
C PHE A 438 13.23 -3.29 18.94
N ALA A 439 12.73 -4.10 19.87
CA ALA A 439 11.32 -4.51 19.88
C ALA A 439 10.38 -3.30 19.98
N LEU A 440 10.69 -2.34 20.85
CA LEU A 440 9.95 -1.06 20.93
C LEU A 440 10.01 -0.25 19.63
N MET A 441 11.15 -0.26 18.95
CA MET A 441 11.29 0.41 17.65
C MET A 441 10.42 -0.25 16.58
N SER A 442 10.42 -1.58 16.51
CA SER A 442 9.56 -2.35 15.61
C SER A 442 8.07 -2.17 15.88
N ASP A 443 7.70 -1.96 17.15
CA ASP A 443 6.34 -1.62 17.59
C ASP A 443 5.96 -0.13 17.35
N GLY A 444 6.89 0.67 16.82
CA GLY A 444 6.69 2.11 16.61
C GLY A 444 6.71 2.95 17.90
N ALA A 445 7.01 2.35 19.05
CA ALA A 445 7.19 3.01 20.35
C ALA A 445 8.56 3.72 20.45
N LEU A 446 8.88 4.57 19.47
CA LEU A 446 10.19 5.21 19.30
C LEU A 446 10.64 6.02 20.53
N ALA A 447 9.70 6.67 21.22
CA ALA A 447 10.01 7.43 22.43
C ALA A 447 10.45 6.53 23.60
N ALA A 448 9.80 5.37 23.77
CA ALA A 448 10.19 4.40 24.78
C ALA A 448 11.56 3.78 24.47
N ALA A 449 11.86 3.52 23.19
CA ALA A 449 13.17 3.05 22.78
C ALA A 449 14.29 4.07 23.09
N GLU A 450 14.02 5.38 22.91
CA GLU A 450 14.96 6.44 23.30
C GLU A 450 15.16 6.53 24.83
N GLU A 451 14.12 6.24 25.63
CA GLU A 451 14.25 6.14 27.09
C GLU A 451 15.17 4.98 27.49
N VAL A 452 15.08 3.83 26.81
CA VAL A 452 16.01 2.69 26.99
C VAL A 452 17.44 3.11 26.67
N ALA A 453 17.67 3.77 25.52
CA ALA A 453 19.00 4.28 25.14
C ALA A 453 19.56 5.26 26.19
N THR A 454 18.71 6.15 26.71
CA THR A 454 19.07 7.09 27.78
C THR A 454 19.48 6.38 29.07
N GLY A 455 18.80 5.29 29.43
CA GLY A 455 19.15 4.44 30.57
C GLY A 455 20.49 3.70 30.42
N LEU A 456 20.98 3.55 29.19
CA LEU A 456 22.26 2.91 28.86
C LEU A 456 23.44 3.88 28.87
N ASP A 457 23.24 5.18 28.65
CA ASP A 457 24.32 6.18 28.45
C ASP A 457 25.45 6.12 29.48
N ALA A 458 25.12 5.95 30.76
CA ALA A 458 26.10 5.94 31.84
C ALA A 458 26.80 4.58 32.04
N ARG A 459 26.21 3.49 31.55
CA ARG A 459 26.60 2.10 31.89
C ARG A 459 27.17 1.35 30.68
N SER A 460 26.58 1.56 29.51
CA SER A 460 27.12 1.12 28.22
C SER A 460 26.89 2.20 27.14
N PRO A 461 27.83 3.16 27.02
CA PRO A 461 27.73 4.23 26.02
C PRO A 461 27.75 3.71 24.56
N ALA A 462 28.34 2.54 24.31
CA ALA A 462 28.39 1.93 22.99
C ALA A 462 27.00 1.40 22.60
N ASP A 463 26.34 0.66 23.49
CA ASP A 463 24.99 0.13 23.27
C ASP A 463 23.95 1.24 23.17
N ALA A 464 24.08 2.29 24.00
CA ALA A 464 23.24 3.49 23.90
C ALA A 464 23.38 4.17 22.52
N ALA A 465 24.61 4.32 22.03
CA ALA A 465 24.86 4.88 20.72
C ALA A 465 24.36 3.96 19.60
N TRP A 466 24.47 2.64 19.76
CA TRP A 466 23.99 1.65 18.79
C TRP A 466 22.47 1.70 18.64
N LEU A 467 21.73 1.75 19.75
CA LEU A 467 20.27 1.87 19.72
C LEU A 467 19.83 3.19 19.06
N ARG A 468 20.48 4.31 19.39
CA ARG A 468 20.19 5.62 18.76
C ARG A 468 20.53 5.68 17.28
N ALA A 469 21.62 5.01 16.86
CA ALA A 469 21.97 4.94 15.45
C ALA A 469 20.86 4.26 14.64
N ASN A 470 20.31 3.16 15.16
CA ASN A 470 19.20 2.45 14.53
C ASN A 470 17.87 3.21 14.60
N LEU A 471 17.57 3.89 15.71
CA LEU A 471 16.39 4.78 15.81
C LEU A 471 16.45 5.91 14.76
N ALA A 472 17.62 6.52 14.60
CA ALA A 472 17.83 7.55 13.59
C ALA A 472 17.74 6.98 12.16
N MET A 473 18.27 5.78 11.91
CA MET A 473 18.08 5.08 10.64
C MET A 473 16.61 4.84 10.32
N ASN A 474 15.84 4.33 11.28
CA ASN A 474 14.41 4.07 11.14
C ASN A 474 13.61 5.35 10.86
N ALA A 475 14.02 6.48 11.47
CA ALA A 475 13.42 7.78 11.23
C ALA A 475 13.88 8.47 9.93
N GLY A 476 14.81 7.88 9.19
CA GLY A 476 15.42 8.51 8.00
C GLY A 476 16.35 9.70 8.32
N ASP A 477 16.71 9.93 9.58
CA ASP A 477 17.70 10.94 9.97
C ASP A 477 19.12 10.38 9.83
N PHE A 478 19.58 10.30 8.57
CA PHE A 478 20.88 9.73 8.25
C PHE A 478 22.06 10.50 8.87
N ARG A 479 21.89 11.79 9.18
CA ARG A 479 22.93 12.58 9.87
C ARG A 479 23.07 12.17 11.33
N ALA A 480 21.95 12.02 12.04
CA ALA A 480 21.97 11.52 13.40
C ALA A 480 22.48 10.07 13.43
N ALA A 481 22.03 9.23 12.50
CA ALA A 481 22.49 7.84 12.36
C ALA A 481 24.01 7.77 12.17
N ALA A 482 24.57 8.58 11.27
CA ALA A 482 26.02 8.64 11.06
C ALA A 482 26.78 9.14 12.29
N THR A 483 26.22 10.09 13.04
CA THR A 483 26.84 10.62 14.28
C THR A 483 26.91 9.53 15.35
N HIS A 484 25.80 8.82 15.58
CA HIS A 484 25.73 7.76 16.57
C HIS A 484 26.50 6.51 16.14
N GLY A 485 26.42 6.10 14.87
CA GLY A 485 27.20 4.99 14.32
C GLY A 485 28.72 5.23 14.41
N ALA A 486 29.19 6.44 14.10
CA ALA A 486 30.59 6.82 14.30
C ALA A 486 30.99 6.74 15.78
N ARG A 487 30.09 7.14 16.70
CA ARG A 487 30.31 7.01 18.14
C ARG A 487 30.44 5.55 18.59
N VAL A 488 29.66 4.64 18.02
CA VAL A 488 29.83 3.20 18.28
C VAL A 488 31.21 2.74 17.82
N VAL A 489 31.61 3.07 16.58
CA VAL A 489 32.93 2.70 16.02
C VAL A 489 34.11 3.29 16.81
N GLU A 490 33.96 4.50 17.40
CA GLU A 490 34.97 5.09 18.29
C GLU A 490 35.12 4.32 19.61
N LEU A 491 34.01 3.78 20.14
CA LEU A 491 33.96 3.06 21.40
C LEU A 491 34.34 1.58 21.23
N ASP A 492 33.97 1.02 20.09
CA ASP A 492 34.24 -0.34 19.66
C ASP A 492 34.61 -0.35 18.17
N ALA A 493 35.92 -0.33 17.90
CA ALA A 493 36.45 -0.30 16.54
C ALA A 493 36.25 -1.63 15.78
N GLU A 494 35.91 -2.71 16.49
CA GLU A 494 35.71 -4.05 15.92
C GLU A 494 34.24 -4.32 15.56
N SER A 495 33.33 -3.37 15.78
CA SER A 495 31.92 -3.52 15.45
C SER A 495 31.64 -3.39 13.93
N ASP A 496 31.62 -4.52 13.22
CA ASP A 496 31.28 -4.61 11.79
C ASP A 496 29.89 -4.06 11.49
N ASN A 497 28.91 -4.40 12.34
CA ASN A 497 27.54 -3.98 12.15
C ASN A 497 27.40 -2.45 12.28
N ALA A 498 28.14 -1.83 13.21
CA ALA A 498 28.20 -0.38 13.31
C ALA A 498 28.86 0.25 12.08
N ARG A 499 29.92 -0.36 11.53
CA ARG A 499 30.56 0.11 10.30
C ARG A 499 29.63 0.00 9.09
N ARG A 500 28.88 -1.10 8.95
CA ARG A 500 27.89 -1.28 7.88
C ARG A 500 26.74 -0.27 7.96
N LEU A 501 26.18 -0.07 9.16
CA LEU A 501 25.16 0.96 9.39
C LEU A 501 25.70 2.36 9.05
N LEU A 502 26.91 2.66 9.52
CA LEU A 502 27.57 3.94 9.26
C LEU A 502 27.86 4.16 7.77
N ALA A 503 28.29 3.12 7.06
CA ALA A 503 28.49 3.17 5.62
C ALA A 503 27.19 3.49 4.88
N HIS A 504 26.10 2.82 5.25
CA HIS A 504 24.79 3.06 4.66
C HIS A 504 24.27 4.47 4.99
N ALA A 505 24.47 4.96 6.22
CA ALA A 505 24.13 6.33 6.58
C ALA A 505 24.91 7.36 5.74
N TYR A 506 26.21 7.14 5.48
CA TYR A 506 26.99 8.00 4.60
C TYR A 506 26.55 7.91 3.13
N GLU A 507 26.20 6.73 2.64
CA GLU A 507 25.63 6.54 1.30
C GLU A 507 24.36 7.38 1.12
N GLN A 508 23.43 7.34 2.09
CA GLN A 508 22.20 8.14 2.04
C GLN A 508 22.45 9.66 2.14
N LEU A 509 23.63 10.07 2.61
CA LEU A 509 24.07 11.46 2.63
C LEU A 509 24.88 11.87 1.39
N GLY A 510 25.12 10.95 0.45
CA GLY A 510 25.98 11.15 -0.72
C GLY A 510 27.48 11.24 -0.40
N ASP A 511 27.91 10.88 0.82
CA ASP A 511 29.31 10.90 1.24
C ASP A 511 29.97 9.55 0.94
N TYR A 512 30.12 9.25 -0.35
CA TYR A 512 30.64 7.97 -0.82
C TYR A 512 32.08 7.71 -0.38
N GLU A 513 32.88 8.76 -0.16
CA GLU A 513 34.24 8.63 0.39
C GLU A 513 34.23 7.94 1.75
N ARG A 514 33.44 8.46 2.69
CA ARG A 514 33.37 7.91 4.05
C ARG A 514 32.63 6.59 4.10
N ALA A 515 31.63 6.41 3.23
CA ALA A 515 30.95 5.13 3.08
C ALA A 515 31.94 4.03 2.67
N LEU A 516 32.76 4.30 1.63
CA LEU A 516 33.77 3.39 1.13
C LEU A 516 34.81 3.03 2.20
N GLU A 517 35.29 4.02 2.97
CA GLU A 517 36.24 3.76 4.08
C GLU A 517 35.70 2.74 5.10
N GLN A 518 34.41 2.80 5.43
CA GLN A 518 33.82 1.87 6.39
C GLN A 518 33.68 0.46 5.81
N VAL A 519 33.21 0.33 4.57
CA VAL A 519 33.05 -0.96 3.89
C VAL A 519 34.41 -1.63 3.69
N GLU A 520 35.45 -0.88 3.32
CA GLU A 520 36.81 -1.42 3.20
C GLU A 520 37.37 -1.91 4.54
N ALA A 521 37.04 -1.23 5.64
CA ALA A 521 37.43 -1.68 6.99
C ALA A 521 36.70 -2.97 7.43
N VAL A 522 35.50 -3.25 6.89
CA VAL A 522 34.81 -4.54 7.08
C VAL A 522 35.50 -5.63 6.28
N ILE A 523 35.66 -5.44 4.97
CA ILE A 523 36.31 -6.42 4.07
C ILE A 523 37.73 -6.76 4.53
N ALA A 524 38.52 -5.79 4.98
CA ALA A 524 39.91 -6.01 5.37
C ALA A 524 40.08 -6.91 6.61
N ARG A 525 39.02 -7.14 7.38
CA ARG A 525 39.03 -7.97 8.60
C ARG A 525 38.30 -9.30 8.44
N ALA A 526 37.68 -9.54 7.29
CA ALA A 526 36.98 -10.78 7.04
C ALA A 526 37.96 -11.96 6.91
N ASP A 527 37.62 -13.08 7.53
CA ASP A 527 38.40 -14.32 7.45
C ASP A 527 38.04 -15.14 6.20
N ASP A 528 36.80 -14.99 5.70
CA ASP A 528 36.29 -15.61 4.47
C ASP A 528 35.75 -14.55 3.48
N ALA A 529 35.95 -14.77 2.19
CA ALA A 529 35.43 -13.90 1.14
C ALA A 529 33.90 -13.99 1.00
N ASP A 530 33.33 -15.17 1.29
CA ASP A 530 31.87 -15.37 1.21
C ASP A 530 31.13 -14.55 2.29
N ASP A 531 31.76 -14.34 3.45
CA ASP A 531 31.20 -13.54 4.57
C ASP A 531 31.02 -12.05 4.24
N VAL A 532 31.72 -11.55 3.22
CA VAL A 532 31.73 -10.14 2.80
C VAL A 532 31.31 -9.92 1.36
N SER A 533 30.65 -10.90 0.74
CA SER A 533 30.13 -10.77 -0.63
C SER A 533 29.20 -9.57 -0.79
N SER A 534 28.30 -9.32 0.17
CA SER A 534 27.43 -8.13 0.18
C SER A 534 28.20 -6.82 0.35
N ASP A 535 29.27 -6.84 1.15
CA ASP A 535 30.12 -5.68 1.36
C ASP A 535 30.91 -5.35 0.09
N HIS A 536 31.34 -6.35 -0.68
CA HIS A 536 31.95 -6.14 -2.00
C HIS A 536 30.98 -5.46 -2.99
N TRP A 537 29.70 -5.81 -3.00
CA TRP A 537 28.69 -5.11 -3.82
C TRP A 537 28.52 -3.65 -3.42
N ARG A 538 28.50 -3.35 -2.11
CA ARG A 538 28.45 -1.97 -1.62
C ARG A 538 29.75 -1.21 -1.96
N ARG A 539 30.90 -1.87 -1.87
CA ARG A 539 32.19 -1.32 -2.31
C ARG A 539 32.21 -0.99 -3.80
N ILE A 540 31.64 -1.84 -4.66
CA ILE A 540 31.47 -1.57 -6.10
C ILE A 540 30.64 -0.30 -6.29
N LEU A 541 29.51 -0.18 -5.59
CA LEU A 541 28.63 0.98 -5.67
C LEU A 541 29.35 2.28 -5.30
N HIS A 542 29.96 2.35 -4.11
CA HIS A 542 30.65 3.56 -3.64
C HIS A 542 31.88 3.87 -4.50
N ALA A 543 32.66 2.85 -4.91
CA ALA A 543 33.81 3.06 -5.79
C ALA A 543 33.42 3.56 -7.17
N THR A 544 32.28 3.12 -7.72
CA THR A 544 31.74 3.57 -9.00
C THR A 544 31.34 5.04 -8.93
N ALA A 545 30.62 5.44 -7.88
CA ALA A 545 30.26 6.84 -7.64
C ALA A 545 31.49 7.77 -7.58
N LEU A 546 32.63 7.25 -7.10
CA LEU A 546 33.89 7.97 -6.96
C LEU A 546 34.84 7.82 -8.16
N GLY A 547 34.47 7.07 -9.19
CA GLY A 547 35.33 6.77 -10.34
C GLY A 547 36.59 5.96 -10.00
N ARG A 548 36.58 5.17 -8.94
CA ARG A 548 37.70 4.32 -8.48
C ARG A 548 37.67 2.96 -9.17
N TRP A 549 37.87 2.94 -10.48
CA TRP A 549 37.64 1.76 -11.34
C TRP A 549 38.49 0.52 -10.98
N GLU A 550 39.71 0.70 -10.49
CA GLU A 550 40.54 -0.42 -10.00
C GLU A 550 39.89 -1.14 -8.80
N VAL A 551 39.23 -0.38 -7.93
CA VAL A 551 38.49 -0.91 -6.78
C VAL A 551 37.25 -1.67 -7.22
N VAL A 552 36.55 -1.14 -8.24
CA VAL A 552 35.40 -1.78 -8.87
C VAL A 552 35.79 -3.13 -9.46
N ARG A 553 36.86 -3.19 -10.27
CA ARG A 553 37.36 -4.44 -10.87
C ARG A 553 37.79 -5.45 -9.82
N SER A 554 38.54 -5.01 -8.80
CA SER A 554 38.96 -5.88 -7.70
C SER A 554 37.79 -6.51 -6.95
N SER A 555 36.72 -5.73 -6.69
CA SER A 555 35.55 -6.24 -5.97
C SER A 555 34.63 -7.05 -6.88
N SER A 556 34.54 -6.70 -8.16
CA SER A 556 33.79 -7.48 -9.17
C SER A 556 34.38 -8.88 -9.31
N ALA A 557 35.71 -9.00 -9.41
CA ALA A 557 36.38 -10.30 -9.42
C ALA A 557 36.13 -11.10 -8.12
N ALA A 558 36.07 -10.44 -6.97
CA ALA A 558 35.79 -11.10 -5.68
C ALA A 558 34.37 -11.68 -5.60
N VAL A 559 33.39 -11.07 -6.29
CA VAL A 559 32.01 -11.60 -6.39
C VAL A 559 31.78 -12.43 -7.66
N GLY A 560 32.85 -12.82 -8.37
CA GLY A 560 32.78 -13.71 -9.53
C GLY A 560 32.31 -13.05 -10.84
N ILE A 561 32.40 -11.72 -10.94
CA ILE A 561 32.11 -10.98 -12.17
C ILE A 561 33.39 -10.79 -12.98
N GLU A 562 33.36 -11.22 -14.24
CA GLU A 562 34.38 -10.93 -15.24
C GLU A 562 33.98 -9.67 -16.01
N LEU A 563 34.89 -8.70 -16.09
CA LEU A 563 34.72 -7.45 -16.84
C LEU A 563 35.70 -7.45 -18.02
N ASP A 564 35.24 -6.95 -19.18
CA ASP A 564 35.95 -7.05 -20.45
C ASP A 564 37.11 -6.06 -20.56
N ASP A 565 36.94 -4.86 -20.02
CA ASP A 565 37.96 -3.81 -20.09
C ASP A 565 39.03 -3.95 -18.99
N GLU A 566 40.26 -3.49 -19.28
CA GLU A 566 41.38 -3.54 -18.31
C GLU A 566 41.65 -2.19 -17.63
N SER A 567 41.03 -1.09 -18.07
CA SER A 567 41.26 0.26 -17.52
C SER A 567 40.11 1.23 -17.81
N GLY A 568 39.96 2.27 -17.00
CA GLY A 568 38.91 3.30 -17.17
C GLY A 568 37.53 2.86 -16.66
N PRO A 569 36.48 3.68 -16.92
CA PRO A 569 35.09 3.37 -16.58
C PRO A 569 34.62 2.01 -17.11
N ILE A 570 33.60 1.44 -16.48
CA ILE A 570 32.95 0.21 -16.95
C ILE A 570 31.83 0.62 -17.91
N GLU A 571 31.94 0.24 -19.19
CA GLU A 571 30.94 0.53 -20.23
C GLU A 571 30.68 -0.73 -21.06
N GLU A 572 29.83 -1.62 -20.56
CA GLU A 572 29.51 -2.91 -21.17
C GLU A 572 28.00 -3.06 -21.31
N ASP A 573 27.52 -3.75 -22.35
CA ASP A 573 26.08 -4.04 -22.49
C ASP A 573 25.68 -5.25 -21.62
N TRP A 574 24.94 -4.98 -20.55
CA TRP A 574 24.43 -5.97 -19.61
C TRP A 574 22.92 -6.23 -19.77
N GLY A 575 22.32 -5.76 -20.87
CA GLY A 575 20.92 -5.93 -21.19
C GLY A 575 20.00 -4.86 -20.58
N MET A 576 18.71 -4.98 -20.92
CA MET A 576 17.67 -4.05 -20.46
C MET A 576 17.35 -4.24 -18.98
N VAL A 577 17.01 -3.13 -18.32
CA VAL A 577 16.51 -3.09 -16.95
C VAL A 577 15.38 -2.07 -16.84
N ARG A 578 14.60 -2.20 -15.78
CA ARG A 578 13.69 -1.15 -15.31
C ARG A 578 14.35 -0.44 -14.13
N LEU A 579 14.13 0.85 -14.01
CA LEU A 579 14.67 1.71 -12.96
C LEU A 579 13.55 2.41 -12.22
N ARG A 580 13.69 2.50 -10.91
CA ARG A 580 12.78 3.22 -10.02
C ARG A 580 13.51 4.40 -9.39
N PHE A 581 13.10 5.62 -9.72
CA PHE A 581 13.65 6.85 -9.12
C PHE A 581 12.95 7.21 -7.82
N ASP A 582 11.62 7.05 -7.77
CA ASP A 582 10.82 7.21 -6.56
C ASP A 582 9.67 6.17 -6.48
N ALA A 583 8.71 6.35 -5.58
CA ALA A 583 7.60 5.39 -5.44
C ALA A 583 6.73 5.21 -6.70
N ARG A 584 6.76 6.16 -7.64
CA ARG A 584 5.85 6.27 -8.79
C ARG A 584 6.58 6.34 -10.13
N GLU A 585 7.81 6.81 -10.14
CA GLU A 585 8.61 7.02 -11.34
C GLU A 585 9.38 5.76 -11.74
N LEU A 586 9.03 5.23 -12.91
CA LEU A 586 9.64 4.06 -13.49
C LEU A 586 10.06 4.35 -14.93
N SER A 587 11.33 4.12 -15.21
CA SER A 587 11.92 4.33 -16.53
C SER A 587 12.62 3.06 -17.01
N TRP A 588 12.73 2.90 -18.32
CA TRP A 588 13.47 1.80 -18.92
C TRP A 588 14.89 2.24 -19.25
N ALA A 589 15.84 1.36 -19.00
CA ALA A 589 17.26 1.65 -19.16
C ALA A 589 18.03 0.45 -19.71
N VAL A 590 19.23 0.72 -20.21
CA VAL A 590 20.22 -0.31 -20.57
C VAL A 590 21.29 -0.31 -19.49
N ARG A 591 21.56 -1.47 -18.91
CA ARG A 591 22.59 -1.63 -17.89
C ARG A 591 23.97 -1.55 -18.56
N THR A 592 24.81 -0.66 -18.06
CA THR A 592 26.15 -0.35 -18.60
C THR A 592 27.28 -0.97 -17.77
N GLY A 593 26.95 -1.59 -16.63
CA GLY A 593 27.91 -2.24 -15.75
C GLY A 593 27.25 -2.85 -14.50
N PRO A 594 28.04 -3.27 -13.50
CA PRO A 594 27.51 -3.95 -12.31
C PRO A 594 26.48 -3.16 -11.53
N VAL A 595 26.56 -1.82 -11.51
CA VAL A 595 25.68 -0.93 -10.72
C VAL A 595 25.28 0.33 -11.49
N THR A 596 25.51 0.36 -12.79
CA THR A 596 25.28 1.54 -13.65
C THR A 596 24.36 1.22 -14.81
N ALA A 597 23.53 2.18 -15.19
CA ALA A 597 22.66 2.10 -16.35
C ALA A 597 22.49 3.47 -17.01
N GLU A 598 22.11 3.47 -18.29
CA GLU A 598 21.68 4.66 -19.02
C GLU A 598 20.19 4.55 -19.36
N VAL A 599 19.40 5.55 -18.96
CA VAL A 599 17.96 5.61 -19.23
C VAL A 599 17.73 5.83 -20.73
N TRP A 600 16.88 4.99 -21.33
CA TRP A 600 16.54 5.11 -22.74
C TRP A 600 15.11 5.56 -22.98
N SER A 601 14.18 5.28 -22.05
CA SER A 601 12.79 5.74 -22.16
C SER A 601 12.69 7.26 -22.01
N VAL A 602 11.58 7.82 -22.49
CA VAL A 602 11.22 9.23 -22.39
C VAL A 602 10.02 9.37 -21.48
N ASP A 603 10.14 10.16 -20.41
CA ASP A 603 9.10 10.29 -19.39
C ASP A 603 7.93 11.17 -19.88
N GLY A 604 8.24 12.20 -20.68
CA GLY A 604 7.26 13.01 -21.42
C GLY A 604 7.05 14.43 -20.87
N PRO A 605 6.32 15.30 -21.61
CA PRO A 605 6.21 16.74 -21.33
C PRO A 605 5.49 17.12 -20.02
N GLY A 606 4.86 16.17 -19.33
CA GLY A 606 4.22 16.36 -18.02
C GLY A 606 5.05 15.85 -16.83
N ALA A 607 6.21 15.23 -17.09
CA ALA A 607 7.08 14.72 -16.03
C ALA A 607 7.73 15.88 -15.25
N ALA A 608 7.94 15.68 -13.94
CA ALA A 608 8.58 16.69 -13.10
C ALA A 608 10.08 16.84 -13.44
N VAL A 609 10.71 15.73 -13.83
CA VAL A 609 12.09 15.64 -14.31
C VAL A 609 12.07 14.70 -15.52
N GLU A 610 12.87 15.00 -16.55
CA GLU A 610 13.04 14.11 -17.70
C GLU A 610 14.35 13.36 -17.54
N HIS A 611 14.27 12.03 -17.44
CA HIS A 611 15.41 11.16 -17.18
C HIS A 611 16.02 10.55 -18.42
N ALA A 612 15.47 10.75 -19.62
CA ALA A 612 16.08 10.25 -20.84
C ALA A 612 17.58 10.61 -20.90
N ARG A 613 18.42 9.60 -21.15
CA ARG A 613 19.89 9.68 -21.19
C ARG A 613 20.58 9.97 -19.86
N ASP A 614 19.87 9.99 -18.74
CA ASP A 614 20.52 10.00 -17.43
C ASP A 614 21.37 8.74 -17.28
N ARG A 615 22.61 8.93 -16.82
CA ARG A 615 23.47 7.84 -16.37
C ARG A 615 23.38 7.75 -14.86
N VAL A 616 22.91 6.60 -14.41
CA VAL A 616 22.52 6.40 -13.02
C VAL A 616 23.41 5.39 -12.32
N LEU A 617 23.48 5.54 -11.01
CA LEU A 617 23.94 4.52 -10.07
C LEU A 617 22.71 3.88 -9.44
N PHE A 618 22.62 2.56 -9.42
CA PHE A 618 21.49 1.83 -8.83
C PHE A 618 21.93 0.80 -7.77
N ASP A 619 21.01 0.43 -6.88
CA ASP A 619 21.23 -0.62 -5.88
C ASP A 619 21.30 -2.00 -6.57
N PRO A 620 22.39 -2.77 -6.45
CA PRO A 620 22.53 -4.07 -7.12
C PRO A 620 21.49 -5.10 -6.66
N ARG A 621 20.80 -4.87 -5.54
CA ARG A 621 19.66 -5.69 -5.13
C ARG A 621 18.43 -5.29 -5.94
N ALA A 622 17.98 -6.20 -6.81
CA ALA A 622 16.74 -6.02 -7.55
C ALA A 622 15.55 -5.87 -6.57
N VAL A 623 14.70 -4.87 -6.85
CA VAL A 623 13.39 -4.69 -6.21
C VAL A 623 12.44 -5.79 -6.67
N ASP A 624 12.50 -6.09 -7.97
CA ASP A 624 11.80 -7.19 -8.62
C ASP A 624 12.81 -7.89 -9.55
N PRO A 625 13.09 -9.19 -9.37
CA PRO A 625 14.04 -9.90 -10.20
C PRO A 625 13.62 -10.02 -11.68
N GLY A 626 12.35 -9.74 -12.01
CA GLY A 626 11.81 -9.93 -13.34
C GLY A 626 11.55 -11.40 -13.68
N ASP A 627 11.14 -11.64 -14.92
CA ASP A 627 10.91 -12.97 -15.51
C ASP A 627 11.31 -12.99 -16.99
N ASP A 628 10.92 -14.04 -17.72
CA ASP A 628 11.28 -14.23 -19.13
C ASP A 628 10.80 -13.09 -20.06
N ASP A 629 9.71 -12.40 -19.70
CA ASP A 629 9.09 -11.33 -20.49
C ASP A 629 9.39 -9.94 -19.93
N LEU A 630 9.79 -9.85 -18.67
CA LEU A 630 9.95 -8.59 -17.95
C LEU A 630 11.34 -8.44 -17.32
N PRO A 631 12.16 -7.46 -17.76
CA PRO A 631 13.47 -7.21 -17.18
C PRO A 631 13.45 -6.90 -15.68
N PRO A 632 14.55 -7.17 -14.95
CA PRO A 632 14.64 -6.83 -13.53
C PRO A 632 14.47 -5.33 -13.27
N LEU A 633 13.90 -5.00 -12.11
CA LEU A 633 13.71 -3.65 -11.62
C LEU A 633 14.72 -3.33 -10.52
N PHE A 634 15.44 -2.23 -10.67
CA PHE A 634 16.38 -1.72 -9.67
C PHE A 634 15.97 -0.34 -9.15
N ARG A 635 16.39 -0.03 -7.93
CA ARG A 635 16.20 1.30 -7.33
C ARG A 635 17.39 2.18 -7.68
N VAL A 636 17.13 3.36 -8.24
CA VAL A 636 18.16 4.39 -8.49
C VAL A 636 18.61 4.96 -7.14
N ILE A 637 19.92 5.10 -6.99
CA ILE A 637 20.57 5.70 -5.83
C ILE A 637 20.99 7.13 -6.14
N ASP A 638 21.51 7.37 -7.35
CA ASP A 638 22.02 8.67 -7.75
C ASP A 638 22.01 8.84 -9.27
N VAL A 639 21.89 10.09 -9.73
CA VAL A 639 22.09 10.47 -11.14
C VAL A 639 23.51 10.99 -11.27
N THR A 640 24.41 10.12 -11.71
CA THR A 640 25.85 10.44 -11.82
C THR A 640 26.14 11.43 -12.95
N GLU A 641 25.43 11.32 -14.06
CA GLU A 641 25.52 12.27 -15.18
C GLU A 641 24.10 12.52 -15.71
N PRO A 642 23.55 13.74 -15.54
CA PRO A 642 22.25 14.08 -16.11
C PRO A 642 22.30 14.07 -17.64
N GLY A 643 21.31 13.46 -18.28
CA GLY A 643 21.13 13.45 -19.73
C GLY A 643 20.82 14.85 -20.26
N GLY A 644 20.14 15.67 -19.46
CA GLY A 644 19.86 17.07 -19.79
C GLY A 644 18.92 17.21 -20.99
N MET A 645 17.81 16.48 -20.97
CA MET A 645 16.86 16.39 -22.07
C MET A 645 15.57 17.17 -21.76
N ARG A 646 14.79 17.46 -22.81
CA ARG A 646 13.47 18.10 -22.72
C ARG A 646 12.50 17.37 -23.61
N ALA A 647 11.39 16.89 -23.06
CA ALA A 647 10.44 16.08 -23.81
C ALA A 647 9.30 16.88 -24.43
N TYR A 648 8.85 16.41 -25.61
CA TYR A 648 7.70 16.93 -26.33
C TYR A 648 6.87 15.76 -26.88
N ALA A 649 5.56 15.95 -26.94
CA ALA A 649 4.64 14.99 -27.52
C ALA A 649 4.60 15.10 -29.06
N LEU A 650 4.45 13.93 -29.68
CA LEU A 650 4.33 13.69 -31.10
C LEU A 650 3.02 12.91 -31.33
N ASP A 651 2.11 13.44 -32.14
CA ASP A 651 0.84 12.76 -32.45
C ASP A 651 0.41 12.98 -33.90
N GLY A 652 -0.36 12.05 -34.45
CA GLY A 652 -0.88 12.14 -35.82
C GLY A 652 -0.95 10.78 -36.51
N PHE A 653 -1.23 10.79 -37.82
CA PHE A 653 -1.33 9.56 -38.60
C PHE A 653 0.02 8.86 -38.72
N HIS A 654 0.01 7.53 -38.60
CA HIS A 654 1.21 6.71 -38.70
C HIS A 654 1.83 6.83 -40.11
N PRO A 655 3.09 7.30 -40.25
CA PRO A 655 3.71 7.56 -41.56
C PRO A 655 4.16 6.27 -42.28
N GLY A 656 4.12 5.14 -41.59
CA GLY A 656 4.63 3.83 -42.00
C GLY A 656 5.96 3.50 -41.33
N ASP A 657 6.21 2.21 -41.08
CA ASP A 657 7.33 1.76 -40.25
C ASP A 657 8.70 2.24 -40.77
N GLU A 658 8.90 2.23 -42.10
CA GLU A 658 10.16 2.67 -42.72
C GLU A 658 10.41 4.16 -42.50
N ALA A 659 9.38 5.00 -42.62
CA ALA A 659 9.49 6.45 -42.43
C ALA A 659 9.67 6.82 -40.95
N TRP A 660 8.95 6.14 -40.06
CA TRP A 660 9.10 6.31 -38.62
C TRP A 660 10.50 5.88 -38.15
N GLN A 661 10.97 4.71 -38.57
CA GLN A 661 12.29 4.22 -38.20
C GLN A 661 13.41 5.13 -38.74
N ALA A 662 13.29 5.64 -39.97
CA ALA A 662 14.25 6.57 -40.54
C ALA A 662 14.35 7.88 -39.74
N LEU A 663 13.22 8.43 -39.26
CA LEU A 663 13.22 9.59 -38.38
C LEU A 663 13.88 9.25 -37.03
N ALA A 664 13.49 8.14 -36.42
CA ALA A 664 13.99 7.76 -35.11
C ALA A 664 15.51 7.45 -35.13
N ASP A 665 16.02 6.81 -36.19
CA ASP A 665 17.44 6.54 -36.38
C ASP A 665 18.25 7.85 -36.48
N VAL A 666 17.79 8.79 -37.32
CA VAL A 666 18.46 10.09 -37.49
C VAL A 666 18.49 10.89 -36.18
N LEU A 667 17.37 10.92 -35.46
CA LEU A 667 17.31 11.65 -34.18
C LEU A 667 18.18 10.98 -33.11
N ARG A 668 18.20 9.63 -33.05
CA ARG A 668 19.09 8.90 -32.13
C ARG A 668 20.57 9.12 -32.45
N ASP A 669 20.95 9.16 -33.73
CA ASP A 669 22.32 9.50 -34.17
C ASP A 669 22.72 10.94 -33.80
N GLU A 670 21.75 11.84 -33.69
CA GLU A 670 21.92 13.22 -33.23
C GLU A 670 21.89 13.37 -31.70
N GLY A 671 21.79 12.26 -30.96
CA GLY A 671 21.77 12.22 -29.50
C GLY A 671 20.41 12.50 -28.86
N TRP A 672 19.32 12.48 -29.64
CA TRP A 672 17.96 12.61 -29.13
C TRP A 672 17.47 11.24 -28.62
N ALA A 673 16.36 11.25 -27.86
CA ALA A 673 15.62 10.03 -27.53
C ALA A 673 14.23 10.09 -28.18
N VAL A 674 13.76 8.96 -28.70
CA VAL A 674 12.46 8.85 -29.37
C VAL A 674 11.80 7.56 -28.91
N GLU A 675 10.60 7.67 -28.35
CA GLU A 675 9.85 6.53 -27.84
C GLU A 675 8.41 6.55 -28.38
N ARG A 676 7.98 5.44 -28.99
CA ARG A 676 6.58 5.26 -29.36
C ARG A 676 5.78 4.83 -28.13
N ARG A 677 4.67 5.54 -27.86
CA ARG A 677 3.80 5.31 -26.70
C ARG A 677 2.48 4.64 -27.08
N SER A 678 2.02 4.88 -28.30
CA SER A 678 0.82 4.23 -28.86
C SER A 678 1.02 2.75 -29.15
N PRO A 679 0.02 1.90 -28.87
CA PRO A 679 0.00 0.51 -29.35
C PRO A 679 -0.23 0.44 -30.87
N ASP A 680 -0.07 -0.73 -31.49
CA ASP A 680 -0.32 -0.96 -32.93
C ASP A 680 -1.78 -0.77 -33.34
N GLU A 681 -2.70 -0.86 -32.37
CA GLU A 681 -4.13 -0.67 -32.54
C GLU A 681 -4.56 0.80 -32.43
N TYR A 682 -3.66 1.75 -32.18
CA TYR A 682 -4.02 3.17 -32.10
C TYR A 682 -4.55 3.66 -33.46
N ARG A 683 -5.73 4.28 -33.45
CA ARG A 683 -6.46 4.74 -34.64
C ARG A 683 -6.93 6.17 -34.44
N LEU A 684 -6.85 6.95 -35.51
CA LEU A 684 -7.37 8.31 -35.56
C LEU A 684 -8.64 8.36 -36.43
N TYR A 685 -9.53 9.25 -36.02
CA TYR A 685 -10.84 9.48 -36.62
C TYR A 685 -11.04 10.99 -36.79
N GLU A 686 -11.78 11.39 -37.82
CA GLU A 686 -12.23 12.77 -37.97
C GLU A 686 -13.57 12.93 -37.23
N GLU A 687 -13.72 13.95 -36.37
CA GLU A 687 -14.86 14.10 -35.44
C GLU A 687 -16.26 14.11 -36.09
N ASP A 688 -16.36 14.35 -37.40
CA ASP A 688 -17.62 14.56 -38.15
C ASP A 688 -17.99 13.44 -39.15
N ASP A 689 -17.22 12.34 -39.25
CA ASP A 689 -17.45 11.30 -40.27
C ASP A 689 -18.10 10.02 -39.68
N GLU A 690 -19.39 9.79 -40.00
CA GLU A 690 -20.11 8.53 -39.72
C GLU A 690 -19.71 7.38 -40.67
N ASP A 691 -18.95 7.68 -41.74
CA ASP A 691 -18.49 6.73 -42.76
C ASP A 691 -17.00 6.35 -42.53
N GLU A 692 -16.65 5.07 -42.64
CA GLU A 692 -15.31 4.47 -42.39
C GLU A 692 -14.15 5.02 -43.29
N GLU A 693 -14.39 6.04 -44.12
CA GLU A 693 -13.42 6.57 -45.11
C GLU A 693 -12.35 7.52 -44.51
N GLY A 694 -12.59 8.09 -43.31
CA GLY A 694 -11.65 8.99 -42.60
C GLY A 694 -10.72 8.31 -41.57
N GLN A 695 -10.72 6.98 -41.48
CA GLN A 695 -10.05 6.22 -40.43
C GLN A 695 -8.65 5.74 -40.85
N GLY A 696 -7.65 5.94 -39.99
CA GLY A 696 -6.27 5.51 -40.27
C GLY A 696 -5.50 5.06 -39.02
N PRO A 697 -4.39 4.31 -39.19
CA PRO A 697 -3.47 4.03 -38.10
C PRO A 697 -2.89 5.34 -37.56
N GLY A 698 -2.94 5.53 -36.24
CA GLY A 698 -2.33 6.65 -35.54
C GLY A 698 -0.95 6.29 -35.01
N LEU A 699 -0.15 7.30 -34.67
CA LEU A 699 1.08 7.15 -33.92
C LEU A 699 1.18 8.30 -32.90
N TYR A 700 1.14 7.93 -31.62
CA TYR A 700 1.51 8.78 -30.50
C TYR A 700 2.90 8.37 -29.97
N ALA A 701 3.77 9.35 -29.75
CA ALA A 701 5.15 9.17 -29.34
C ALA A 701 5.66 10.37 -28.50
N PHE A 702 6.79 10.17 -27.86
CA PHE A 702 7.57 11.23 -27.24
C PHE A 702 8.92 11.39 -27.93
N VAL A 703 9.40 12.63 -27.95
CA VAL A 703 10.77 12.97 -28.32
C VAL A 703 11.42 13.74 -27.18
N ALA A 704 12.61 13.31 -26.76
CA ALA A 704 13.46 14.05 -25.84
C ALA A 704 14.58 14.74 -26.63
N VAL A 705 14.64 16.06 -26.49
CA VAL A 705 15.58 16.95 -27.18
C VAL A 705 16.71 17.35 -26.22
N PRO A 706 17.99 17.22 -26.61
CA PRO A 706 19.09 17.70 -25.78
C PRO A 706 18.97 19.19 -25.46
N ALA A 707 19.21 19.59 -24.22
CA ALA A 707 19.14 20.99 -23.78
C ALA A 707 20.12 21.91 -24.53
N ALA A 708 21.16 21.35 -25.15
CA ALA A 708 22.10 22.08 -26.01
C ALA A 708 21.47 22.51 -27.36
N VAL A 709 20.37 21.89 -27.78
CA VAL A 709 19.63 22.23 -29.00
C VAL A 709 18.49 23.16 -28.62
N ASP A 710 18.46 24.37 -29.18
CA ASP A 710 17.35 25.30 -28.96
C ASP A 710 16.06 24.86 -29.66
N ASP A 711 14.91 25.31 -29.13
CA ASP A 711 13.59 24.86 -29.60
C ASP A 711 13.32 25.21 -31.05
N ALA A 712 13.83 26.35 -31.53
CA ALA A 712 13.67 26.73 -32.91
C ALA A 712 14.47 25.81 -33.85
N ALA A 713 15.66 25.35 -33.44
CA ALA A 713 16.45 24.38 -34.17
C ALA A 713 15.81 22.99 -34.16
N ALA A 714 15.31 22.55 -32.99
CA ALA A 714 14.61 21.28 -32.87
C ALA A 714 13.32 21.26 -33.69
N HIS A 715 12.52 22.33 -33.63
CA HIS A 715 11.32 22.53 -34.43
C HIS A 715 11.63 22.42 -35.93
N ARG A 716 12.62 23.17 -36.44
CA ARG A 716 13.04 23.07 -37.85
C ARG A 716 13.49 21.66 -38.22
N ARG A 717 14.18 20.97 -37.31
CA ARG A 717 14.69 19.62 -37.56
C ARG A 717 13.54 18.63 -37.75
N LEU A 718 12.51 18.67 -36.89
CA LEU A 718 11.31 17.84 -37.07
C LEU A 718 10.54 18.21 -38.34
N THR A 719 10.39 19.50 -38.64
CA THR A 719 9.76 19.95 -39.91
C THR A 719 10.49 19.39 -41.13
N ASP A 720 11.83 19.44 -41.14
CA ASP A 720 12.63 18.94 -42.26
C ASP A 720 12.53 17.41 -42.42
N LEU A 721 12.45 16.67 -41.32
CA LEU A 721 12.38 15.21 -41.32
C LEU A 721 10.98 14.67 -41.66
N THR A 722 9.93 15.45 -41.39
CA THR A 722 8.53 15.05 -41.57
C THR A 722 7.88 15.66 -42.83
N ASN A 723 8.54 16.59 -43.53
CA ASN A 723 7.97 17.30 -44.69
C ASN A 723 7.50 16.40 -45.85
N CYS A 724 8.01 15.16 -45.92
CA CYS A 724 7.70 14.21 -46.97
C CYS A 724 6.60 13.22 -46.57
N TRP A 725 6.08 13.34 -45.34
CA TRP A 725 5.08 12.43 -44.82
C TRP A 725 3.73 12.63 -45.53
N PRO A 726 2.99 11.54 -45.81
CA PRO A 726 1.76 11.63 -46.59
C PRO A 726 0.63 12.40 -45.90
N GLN A 727 0.64 12.38 -44.57
CA GLN A 727 -0.37 12.98 -43.70
C GLN A 727 0.32 13.89 -42.68
N PRO A 728 -0.36 14.97 -42.23
CA PRO A 728 0.18 15.89 -41.23
C PRO A 728 0.35 15.22 -39.86
N PHE A 729 1.34 15.71 -39.12
CA PHE A 729 1.77 15.19 -37.84
C PHE A 729 2.13 16.37 -36.93
N THR A 730 1.78 16.32 -35.64
CA THR A 730 1.90 17.46 -34.72
C THR A 730 2.97 17.24 -33.65
N TRP A 731 3.62 18.34 -33.28
CA TRP A 731 4.48 18.52 -32.10
C TRP A 731 4.18 19.90 -31.47
N LEU A 732 2.89 20.18 -31.23
CA LEU A 732 2.37 21.49 -30.82
C LEU A 732 3.22 22.18 -29.74
N GLY A 733 3.50 21.50 -28.62
CA GLY A 733 4.26 22.08 -27.52
C GLY A 733 5.67 22.55 -27.91
N LEU A 734 6.33 21.88 -28.87
CA LEU A 734 7.63 22.33 -29.38
C LEU A 734 7.50 23.52 -30.33
N ALA A 735 6.44 23.58 -31.15
CA ALA A 735 6.18 24.73 -32.02
C ALA A 735 5.90 26.01 -31.21
N GLU A 736 5.13 25.88 -30.12
CA GLU A 736 4.88 26.95 -29.15
C GLU A 736 6.18 27.38 -28.46
N ALA A 737 6.98 26.43 -27.97
CA ALA A 737 8.27 26.72 -27.33
C ALA A 737 9.27 27.40 -28.29
N ALA A 738 9.22 27.06 -29.58
CA ALA A 738 10.01 27.70 -30.63
C ALA A 738 9.54 29.12 -30.99
N GLY A 739 8.35 29.53 -30.53
CA GLY A 739 7.74 30.83 -30.84
C GLY A 739 7.20 30.96 -32.26
N ASP A 740 6.91 29.84 -32.94
CA ASP A 740 6.28 29.84 -34.27
C ASP A 740 4.75 29.72 -34.15
N GLU A 741 4.11 30.85 -33.86
CA GLU A 741 2.65 30.94 -33.67
C GLU A 741 1.84 30.50 -34.90
N ALA A 742 2.41 30.62 -36.11
CA ALA A 742 1.71 30.19 -37.32
C ALA A 742 1.62 28.66 -37.38
N THR A 743 2.76 27.98 -37.21
CA THR A 743 2.81 26.51 -37.19
C THR A 743 2.09 25.94 -35.97
N ALA A 744 2.18 26.60 -34.80
CA ALA A 744 1.43 26.19 -33.61
C ALA A 744 -0.10 26.30 -33.80
N ALA A 745 -0.58 27.33 -34.52
CA ALA A 745 -1.99 27.42 -34.86
C ALA A 745 -2.45 26.28 -35.79
N GLU A 746 -1.64 25.93 -36.80
CA GLU A 746 -1.91 24.78 -37.68
C GLU A 746 -1.94 23.45 -36.90
N HIS A 747 -0.98 23.26 -35.98
CA HIS A 747 -0.92 22.08 -35.12
C HIS A 747 -2.12 21.98 -34.17
N ARG A 748 -2.62 23.10 -33.65
CA ARG A 748 -3.81 23.13 -32.79
C ARG A 748 -5.08 22.79 -33.57
N GLU A 749 -5.23 23.31 -34.78
CA GLU A 749 -6.34 22.93 -35.66
C GLU A 749 -6.29 21.44 -36.02
N LEU A 750 -5.10 20.88 -36.20
CA LEU A 750 -4.92 19.45 -36.43
C LEU A 750 -5.31 18.61 -35.20
N ALA A 751 -4.88 19.04 -34.01
CA ALA A 751 -5.19 18.36 -32.77
C ALA A 751 -6.70 18.36 -32.47
N GLU A 752 -7.37 19.50 -32.70
CA GLU A 752 -8.82 19.62 -32.57
C GLU A 752 -9.55 18.72 -33.59
N ARG A 753 -9.15 18.73 -34.87
CA ARG A 753 -9.84 17.98 -35.93
C ARG A 753 -9.83 16.46 -35.72
N TYR A 754 -8.75 15.92 -35.15
CA TYR A 754 -8.54 14.48 -34.99
C TYR A 754 -8.55 14.02 -33.53
N ALA A 755 -8.96 14.89 -32.60
CA ALA A 755 -8.96 14.63 -31.15
C ALA A 755 -7.62 14.10 -30.62
N LEU A 756 -6.52 14.74 -31.02
CA LEU A 756 -5.15 14.38 -30.61
C LEU A 756 -4.83 14.89 -29.20
N TYR A 757 -3.82 14.27 -28.57
CA TYR A 757 -3.38 14.59 -27.20
C TYR A 757 -2.70 15.95 -27.02
#